data_AF-A0AAU5I1E0-F1
#
_entry.id   AF-A0AAU5I1E0-F1
#
_cell.length_a   1.000
_cell.length_b   1.000
_cell.length_c   1.000
_cell.angle_alpha   90.00
_cell.angle_beta   90.00
_cell.angle_gamma   90.00
#
_symmetry.space_group_name_H-M   'P 1'
#
loop_
_entity.id
_entity.type
_entity.pdbx_description
1 polymer ?
#
loop_
_entity_poly.entity_id
_entity_poly.type
_entity_poly.pdbx_seq_one_letter_code
_entity_poly.pdbx_strand_id
1 'polypeptide(L)'
;MTETFGSYVHEAHGSVNSGHGPQFNIYYAAEARLREQASRRPWAVAKEDRAHLARRFVPPRGMQHARNRLEETNTVLIDGLPGSGRRTAALMLLHELSEARGSLHELPDTSDDTSTLALDAQDIGDGDRLLLDLSEVDESRYIAVQTALSDFRDSLVRHGAHLAVVLPHRLGYLLRAELKRLTIEIGRPSAQRVLITHLRHEAIEPSQSELGGTQLTSYLPQAPMRDIAGLAHRIRRRRDVSPADRGFSDWLAESLVDEHDQTARVAADLASQRDGRRRALLLSVALFHGTTPGTVLRGANALLGILSHPPDPRPRLNRADLHAELSDIGAEVRSDGRVRFRIVGYDLAVRDHFWTFLPDIRRQLRDWFDVCLAEPSLAQSDRKEAVARFAAQSLRTARPEDLSWLAHRWTSEKAPAHLVPDAAQVLALGLDDEQHGRHFRQQVYDWSTSTETGNGLRRVLVLVCSRTMARSHPDQALVRLHHLARRTNGAAGARQALLDLARSDHRLYRRMLDRLGAGIAQGQWGEDRALFLELADPVRLVGHRSVRESLIVCWNGVLRHPVESWTTLLARWLTACENLRHRDLVLRVLSAACDTDVRVSGCLYRAALHWQYADPSATRTETVSVLLRKINTAQGIESYPLAV
;
A
#
# COMPACT_ATOMS: atom_id res chain seq x y z
N MET A 1 30.44 26.56 -41.52
CA MET A 1 30.59 25.12 -41.16
C MET A 1 30.49 25.01 -39.66
N THR A 2 29.36 24.54 -39.16
CA THR A 2 29.12 24.27 -37.73
C THR A 2 28.92 22.77 -37.61
N GLU A 3 29.98 22.06 -37.26
CA GLU A 3 29.90 20.63 -36.98
C GLU A 3 29.06 20.39 -35.73
N THR A 4 28.02 19.58 -35.89
CA THR A 4 27.16 19.15 -34.78
C THR A 4 27.72 17.82 -34.28
N PHE A 5 28.33 17.81 -33.09
CA PHE A 5 28.81 16.58 -32.48
C PHE A 5 27.62 15.74 -32.00
N GLY A 6 27.28 14.69 -32.76
CA GLY A 6 26.36 13.64 -32.34
C GLY A 6 27.15 12.45 -31.77
N SER A 7 26.90 12.06 -30.53
CA SER A 7 27.44 10.85 -29.93
C SER A 7 26.60 9.64 -30.34
N TYR A 8 27.23 8.65 -30.99
CA TYR A 8 26.60 7.38 -31.39
C TYR A 8 27.08 6.27 -30.45
N VAL A 9 26.16 5.60 -29.75
CA VAL A 9 26.46 4.49 -28.83
C VAL A 9 26.01 3.19 -29.49
N HIS A 10 26.98 2.35 -29.87
CA HIS A 10 26.72 1.19 -30.71
C HIS A 10 26.10 0.00 -29.94
N GLU A 11 26.35 -0.11 -28.63
CA GLU A 11 25.77 -1.11 -27.73
C GLU A 11 25.74 -0.60 -26.28
N ALA A 12 24.63 -0.83 -25.58
CA ALA A 12 24.49 -0.45 -24.18
C ALA A 12 23.85 -1.57 -23.37
N HIS A 13 24.54 -1.99 -22.31
CA HIS A 13 24.05 -2.99 -21.35
C HIS A 13 23.41 -2.36 -20.10
N GLY A 14 22.92 -1.12 -20.21
CA GLY A 14 22.30 -0.35 -19.14
C GLY A 14 21.60 0.92 -19.65
N SER A 15 20.92 1.64 -18.76
CA SER A 15 20.12 2.83 -19.09
C SER A 15 20.98 3.96 -19.66
N VAL A 16 20.86 4.25 -20.97
CA VAL A 16 21.61 5.34 -21.63
C VAL A 16 20.78 6.61 -21.73
N ASN A 17 21.40 7.75 -21.44
CA ASN A 17 20.81 9.07 -21.66
C ASN A 17 21.20 9.60 -23.05
N SER A 18 20.24 9.65 -23.98
CA SER A 18 20.43 10.27 -25.30
C SER A 18 19.78 11.66 -25.42
N GLY A 19 19.34 12.26 -24.31
CA GLY A 19 18.67 13.56 -24.28
C GLY A 19 19.32 14.59 -23.36
N HIS A 20 18.91 15.86 -23.48
CA HIS A 20 19.26 16.89 -22.50
C HIS A 20 18.28 16.87 -21.33
N GLY A 21 18.75 16.35 -20.18
CA GLY A 21 18.03 16.34 -18.91
C GLY A 21 18.69 15.40 -17.88
N PRO A 22 18.54 15.65 -16.56
CA PRO A 22 19.07 14.76 -15.52
C PRO A 22 18.30 13.43 -15.47
N GLN A 23 19.01 12.30 -15.57
CA GLN A 23 18.43 10.97 -15.45
C GLN A 23 18.42 10.51 -13.98
N PHE A 24 17.24 10.27 -13.41
CA PHE A 24 17.10 9.85 -12.00
C PHE A 24 16.97 8.33 -11.85
N ASN A 25 18.07 7.59 -12.00
CA ASN A 25 18.12 6.11 -11.87
C ASN A 25 17.75 5.59 -10.46
N ILE A 26 17.76 6.46 -9.45
CA ILE A 26 17.51 6.12 -8.05
C ILE A 26 16.04 5.75 -7.78
N TYR A 27 15.09 6.33 -8.52
CA TYR A 27 13.66 6.03 -8.33
C TYR A 27 13.27 4.70 -8.95
N TYR A 28 13.90 4.29 -10.05
CA TYR A 28 13.75 2.93 -10.58
C TYR A 28 14.21 1.88 -9.57
N ALA A 29 15.30 2.15 -8.84
CA ALA A 29 15.78 1.26 -7.78
C ALA A 29 14.80 1.18 -6.60
N ALA A 30 14.20 2.31 -6.19
CA ALA A 30 13.13 2.33 -5.19
C ALA A 30 11.91 1.55 -5.64
N GLU A 31 11.50 1.74 -6.90
CA GLU A 31 10.34 1.07 -7.49
C GLU A 31 10.56 -0.44 -7.62
N ALA A 32 11.70 -0.88 -8.16
CA ALA A 32 12.07 -2.29 -8.24
C ALA A 32 12.07 -2.95 -6.86
N ARG A 33 12.55 -2.24 -5.84
CA ARG A 33 12.56 -2.71 -4.44
C ARG A 33 11.16 -2.90 -3.89
N LEU A 34 10.26 -1.94 -4.12
CA LEU A 34 8.86 -2.07 -3.71
C LEU A 34 8.15 -3.19 -4.48
N ARG A 35 8.41 -3.36 -5.78
CA ARG A 35 7.88 -4.50 -6.55
C ARG A 35 8.36 -5.83 -6.00
N GLU A 36 9.64 -5.95 -5.66
CA GLU A 36 10.17 -7.18 -5.09
C GLU A 36 9.62 -7.46 -3.68
N GLN A 37 9.47 -6.43 -2.84
CA GLN A 37 8.79 -6.55 -1.54
C GLN A 37 7.34 -6.99 -1.71
N ALA A 38 6.64 -6.38 -2.68
CA ALA A 38 5.29 -6.73 -3.08
C ALA A 38 5.17 -8.19 -3.55
N SER A 39 6.16 -8.72 -4.27
CA SER A 39 6.22 -10.13 -4.68
C SER A 39 6.48 -11.08 -3.52
N ARG A 40 7.19 -10.63 -2.47
CA ARG A 40 7.51 -11.44 -1.28
C ARG A 40 6.42 -11.40 -0.21
N ARG A 41 5.57 -10.37 -0.21
CA ARG A 41 4.46 -10.18 0.71
C ARG A 41 3.18 -9.91 -0.10
N PRO A 42 2.45 -10.97 -0.49
CA PRO A 42 1.26 -10.87 -1.32
C PRO A 42 0.06 -10.43 -0.47
N TRP A 43 0.00 -9.15 -0.11
CA TRP A 43 -1.16 -8.55 0.56
C TRP A 43 -1.72 -7.41 -0.29
N ALA A 44 -2.17 -7.76 -1.49
CA ALA A 44 -3.23 -7.04 -2.16
C ALA A 44 -4.51 -7.85 -2.08
N VAL A 45 -5.64 -7.17 -2.21
CA VAL A 45 -6.92 -7.78 -2.61
C VAL A 45 -6.89 -8.12 -4.13
N ALA A 46 -5.71 -8.17 -4.76
CA ALA A 46 -5.55 -8.65 -6.13
C ALA A 46 -6.04 -10.09 -6.24
N LYS A 47 -6.66 -10.44 -7.37
CA LYS A 47 -7.25 -11.77 -7.60
C LYS A 47 -6.24 -12.90 -7.39
N GLU A 48 -4.99 -12.71 -7.79
CA GLU A 48 -3.91 -13.70 -7.62
C GLU A 48 -3.51 -13.88 -6.15
N ASP A 49 -3.38 -12.79 -5.39
CA ASP A 49 -3.08 -12.82 -3.96
C ASP A 49 -4.22 -13.47 -3.17
N ARG A 50 -5.48 -13.18 -3.52
CA ARG A 50 -6.67 -13.85 -2.96
C ARG A 50 -6.67 -15.35 -3.26
N ALA A 51 -6.37 -15.74 -4.50
CA ALA A 51 -6.28 -17.15 -4.87
C ALA A 51 -5.13 -17.86 -4.12
N HIS A 52 -4.00 -17.19 -3.94
CA HIS A 52 -2.86 -17.70 -3.17
C HIS A 52 -3.20 -17.86 -1.67
N LEU A 53 -3.95 -16.92 -1.10
CA LEU A 53 -4.43 -16.97 0.27
C LEU A 53 -5.50 -18.06 0.45
N ALA A 54 -6.48 -18.15 -0.45
CA ALA A 54 -7.54 -19.15 -0.42
C ALA A 54 -6.98 -20.58 -0.44
N ARG A 55 -5.92 -20.80 -1.23
CA ARG A 55 -5.18 -22.06 -1.27
C ARG A 55 -4.58 -22.47 0.08
N ARG A 56 -4.17 -21.50 0.90
CA ARG A 56 -3.54 -21.74 2.22
C ARG A 56 -4.49 -21.57 3.41
N PHE A 57 -5.70 -21.10 3.16
CA PHE A 57 -6.66 -20.77 4.19
C PHE A 57 -7.21 -22.02 4.88
N VAL A 58 -7.26 -21.99 6.21
CA VAL A 58 -7.93 -23.01 7.03
C VAL A 58 -9.12 -22.37 7.72
N PRO A 59 -10.36 -22.80 7.40
CA PRO A 59 -11.55 -22.23 7.99
C PRO A 59 -11.53 -22.31 9.53
N PRO A 60 -11.70 -21.19 10.26
CA PRO A 60 -11.82 -21.19 11.71
C PRO A 60 -13.19 -21.74 12.16
N ARG A 61 -13.30 -22.03 13.46
CA ARG A 61 -14.61 -22.28 14.09
C ARG A 61 -15.48 -21.02 13.92
N GLY A 62 -16.77 -21.21 13.66
CA GLY A 62 -17.71 -20.10 13.38
C GLY A 62 -17.80 -19.69 11.90
N MET A 63 -16.86 -20.10 11.05
CA MET A 63 -16.84 -19.70 9.62
C MET A 63 -18.12 -20.08 8.86
N GLN A 64 -18.68 -21.28 9.11
CA GLN A 64 -19.92 -21.68 8.42
C GLN A 64 -21.12 -20.82 8.83
N HIS A 65 -21.20 -20.44 10.11
CA HIS A 65 -22.26 -19.52 10.56
C HIS A 65 -22.08 -18.13 9.95
N ALA A 66 -20.85 -17.68 9.78
CA ALA A 66 -20.53 -16.43 9.10
C ALA A 66 -20.94 -16.45 7.62
N ARG A 67 -20.77 -17.58 6.92
CA ARG A 67 -21.26 -17.78 5.53
C ARG A 67 -22.76 -17.64 5.45
N ASN A 68 -23.48 -18.46 6.22
CA ASN A 68 -24.94 -18.46 6.22
C ASN A 68 -25.46 -17.06 6.55
N ARG A 69 -24.84 -16.37 7.51
CA ARG A 69 -25.24 -15.01 7.88
C ARG A 69 -25.00 -14.01 6.75
N LEU A 70 -23.86 -14.08 6.08
CA LEU A 70 -23.54 -13.20 4.97
C LEU A 70 -24.51 -13.40 3.80
N GLU A 71 -24.89 -14.65 3.51
CA GLU A 71 -25.88 -15.00 2.49
C GLU A 71 -27.29 -14.54 2.85
N GLU A 72 -27.71 -14.70 4.11
CA GLU A 72 -29.07 -14.34 4.58
C GLU A 72 -29.31 -12.83 4.67
N THR A 73 -28.27 -12.06 5.03
CA THR A 73 -28.45 -10.66 5.47
C THR A 73 -27.58 -9.66 4.72
N ASN A 74 -26.80 -10.11 3.74
CA ASN A 74 -25.82 -9.31 3.00
C ASN A 74 -24.76 -8.64 3.88
N THR A 75 -24.71 -8.93 5.19
CA THR A 75 -23.81 -8.29 6.14
C THR A 75 -23.44 -9.24 7.27
N VAL A 76 -22.16 -9.38 7.56
CA VAL A 76 -21.67 -10.14 8.71
C VAL A 76 -20.67 -9.32 9.51
N LEU A 77 -20.83 -9.33 10.84
CA LEU A 77 -19.89 -8.72 11.77
C LEU A 77 -19.05 -9.84 12.39
N ILE A 78 -17.74 -9.72 12.33
CA ILE A 78 -16.81 -10.78 12.70
C ILE A 78 -16.04 -10.30 13.92
N ASP A 79 -16.27 -10.97 15.05
CA ASP A 79 -15.52 -10.76 16.28
C ASP A 79 -14.58 -11.94 16.55
N GLY A 80 -13.46 -11.68 17.19
CA GLY A 80 -12.51 -12.69 17.60
C GLY A 80 -11.26 -12.06 18.20
N LEU A 81 -10.58 -12.80 19.06
CA LEU A 81 -9.35 -12.35 19.71
C LEU A 81 -8.31 -11.88 18.67
N PRO A 82 -7.50 -10.84 18.97
CA PRO A 82 -6.36 -10.48 18.12
C PRO A 82 -5.48 -11.69 17.80
N GLY A 83 -5.04 -11.82 16.54
CA GLY A 83 -4.23 -12.96 16.09
C GLY A 83 -5.01 -14.24 15.73
N SER A 84 -6.34 -14.25 15.86
CA SER A 84 -7.23 -15.35 15.43
C SER A 84 -7.31 -15.55 13.90
N GLY A 85 -6.84 -14.58 13.11
CA GLY A 85 -7.03 -14.56 11.66
C GLY A 85 -8.36 -13.93 11.23
N ARG A 86 -8.98 -13.10 12.08
CA ARG A 86 -10.31 -12.52 11.82
C ARG A 86 -10.47 -11.75 10.52
N ARG A 87 -9.47 -10.95 10.18
CA ARG A 87 -9.42 -10.22 8.91
C ARG A 87 -9.34 -11.16 7.71
N THR A 88 -8.50 -12.20 7.82
CA THR A 88 -8.37 -13.23 6.80
C THR A 88 -9.68 -13.98 6.61
N ALA A 89 -10.38 -14.34 7.70
CA ALA A 89 -11.69 -15.00 7.63
C ALA A 89 -12.72 -14.11 6.92
N ALA A 90 -12.78 -12.81 7.25
CA ALA A 90 -13.64 -11.83 6.58
C ALA A 90 -13.37 -11.75 5.07
N LEU A 91 -12.10 -11.67 4.69
CA LEU A 91 -11.68 -11.62 3.29
C LEU A 91 -12.05 -12.91 2.54
N MET A 92 -11.91 -14.08 3.17
CA MET A 92 -12.24 -15.37 2.56
C MET A 92 -13.75 -15.57 2.41
N LEU A 93 -14.57 -15.11 3.35
CA LEU A 93 -16.04 -15.12 3.19
C LEU A 93 -16.46 -14.37 1.93
N LEU A 94 -15.89 -13.18 1.72
CA LEU A 94 -16.17 -12.37 0.53
C LEU A 94 -15.57 -13.00 -0.73
N HIS A 95 -14.40 -13.64 -0.64
CA HIS A 95 -13.77 -14.29 -1.79
C HIS A 95 -14.57 -15.50 -2.31
N GLU A 96 -15.22 -16.25 -1.42
CA GLU A 96 -16.04 -17.42 -1.75
C GLU A 96 -17.34 -17.06 -2.52
N LEU A 97 -17.79 -15.80 -2.44
CA LEU A 97 -18.93 -15.31 -3.20
C LEU A 97 -18.59 -15.18 -4.70
N SER A 98 -19.58 -15.46 -5.56
CA SER A 98 -19.41 -15.44 -7.03
C SER A 98 -18.83 -14.12 -7.56
N GLU A 99 -17.80 -14.21 -8.39
CA GLU A 99 -17.19 -13.04 -9.04
C GLU A 99 -18.07 -12.40 -10.13
N ALA A 100 -19.16 -13.06 -10.51
CA ALA A 100 -19.94 -12.68 -11.69
C ALA A 100 -20.69 -11.33 -11.55
N ARG A 101 -20.80 -10.76 -10.35
CA ARG A 101 -21.65 -9.59 -10.10
C ARG A 101 -20.94 -8.33 -9.64
N GLY A 102 -19.73 -8.38 -9.05
CA GLY A 102 -19.05 -7.18 -8.55
C GLY A 102 -17.61 -7.37 -8.07
N SER A 103 -16.96 -6.26 -7.73
CA SER A 103 -15.56 -6.21 -7.30
C SER A 103 -15.43 -6.55 -5.81
N LEU A 104 -14.27 -7.06 -5.38
CA LEU A 104 -13.95 -7.18 -3.95
C LEU A 104 -12.99 -6.06 -3.58
N HIS A 105 -13.36 -5.22 -2.62
CA HIS A 105 -12.50 -4.16 -2.12
C HIS A 105 -12.75 -3.83 -0.66
N GLU A 106 -11.78 -3.16 -0.04
CA GLU A 106 -11.84 -2.72 1.35
C GLU A 106 -12.34 -1.28 1.43
N LEU A 107 -13.37 -1.06 2.25
CA LEU A 107 -13.88 0.26 2.58
C LEU A 107 -12.92 0.92 3.57
N PRO A 108 -12.65 2.23 3.41
CA PRO A 108 -11.75 2.92 4.30
C PRO A 108 -12.36 3.03 5.71
N ASP A 109 -11.56 2.75 6.74
CA ASP A 109 -11.92 2.93 8.15
C ASP A 109 -12.03 4.41 8.54
N THR A 110 -11.28 5.27 7.85
CA THR A 110 -11.29 6.73 7.95
C THR A 110 -11.70 7.39 6.64
N SER A 111 -12.53 8.44 6.69
CA SER A 111 -12.66 9.30 5.51
C SER A 111 -11.51 10.30 5.53
N ASP A 112 -10.71 10.30 4.46
CA ASP A 112 -9.71 11.35 4.22
C ASP A 112 -10.38 12.66 3.74
N ASP A 113 -11.66 12.61 3.38
CA ASP A 113 -12.44 13.77 2.98
C ASP A 113 -13.39 14.17 4.12
N THR A 114 -13.12 15.31 4.75
CA THR A 114 -13.89 15.89 5.87
C THR A 114 -15.39 16.05 5.60
N SER A 115 -15.83 15.92 4.35
CA SER A 115 -17.23 16.04 3.93
C SER A 115 -17.95 14.71 3.67
N THR A 116 -17.28 13.55 3.76
CA THR A 116 -17.90 12.25 3.47
C THR A 116 -17.93 11.36 4.71
N LEU A 117 -19.08 10.72 4.94
CA LEU A 117 -19.23 9.66 5.92
C LEU A 117 -18.25 8.53 5.59
N ALA A 118 -17.78 7.79 6.60
CA ALA A 118 -16.91 6.62 6.41
C ALA A 118 -17.51 5.57 5.45
N LEU A 119 -18.85 5.56 5.38
CA LEU A 119 -19.67 4.67 4.59
C LEU A 119 -20.56 5.54 3.71
N ASP A 120 -20.20 5.67 2.43
CA ASP A 120 -21.02 6.35 1.43
C ASP A 120 -21.75 5.31 0.58
N ALA A 121 -23.07 5.38 0.54
CA ALA A 121 -23.89 4.48 -0.29
C ALA A 121 -23.55 4.62 -1.78
N GLN A 122 -23.01 5.75 -2.22
CA GLN A 122 -22.55 5.94 -3.59
C GLN A 122 -21.33 5.06 -3.93
N ASP A 123 -20.54 4.63 -2.94
CA ASP A 123 -19.39 3.75 -3.14
C ASP A 123 -19.79 2.29 -3.43
N ILE A 124 -21.07 1.92 -3.27
CA ILE A 124 -21.58 0.57 -3.52
C ILE A 124 -21.89 0.41 -5.02
N GLY A 125 -21.19 -0.51 -5.69
CA GLY A 125 -21.59 -1.06 -6.98
C GLY A 125 -22.52 -2.26 -6.83
N ASP A 126 -23.26 -2.56 -7.90
CA ASP A 126 -24.09 -3.77 -7.95
C ASP A 126 -23.21 -5.00 -7.70
N GLY A 127 -23.63 -5.89 -6.80
CA GLY A 127 -22.93 -7.14 -6.49
C GLY A 127 -21.55 -6.99 -5.84
N ASP A 128 -21.16 -5.79 -5.38
CA ASP A 128 -19.86 -5.58 -4.75
C ASP A 128 -19.68 -6.36 -3.45
N ARG A 129 -18.42 -6.66 -3.13
CA ARG A 129 -18.00 -7.44 -1.96
C ARG A 129 -17.06 -6.59 -1.12
N LEU A 130 -17.58 -6.06 -0.04
CA LEU A 130 -16.98 -5.00 0.74
C LEU A 130 -16.40 -5.55 2.04
N LEU A 131 -15.15 -5.22 2.35
CA LEU A 131 -14.51 -5.48 3.64
C LEU A 131 -14.42 -4.16 4.40
N LEU A 132 -14.87 -4.10 5.66
CA LEU A 132 -14.63 -2.96 6.54
C LEU A 132 -13.84 -3.45 7.76
N ASP A 133 -12.57 -3.04 7.87
CA ASP A 133 -11.73 -3.42 8.98
C ASP A 133 -11.77 -2.35 10.09
N LEU A 134 -12.47 -2.66 11.19
CA LEU A 134 -12.53 -1.81 12.38
C LEU A 134 -11.64 -2.34 13.50
N SER A 135 -10.76 -3.30 13.26
CA SER A 135 -10.00 -3.98 14.32
C SER A 135 -9.17 -3.03 15.19
N GLU A 136 -8.68 -1.92 14.62
CA GLU A 136 -7.82 -0.94 15.28
C GLU A 136 -8.44 0.46 15.43
N VAL A 137 -9.78 0.58 15.37
CA VAL A 137 -10.44 1.87 15.60
C VAL A 137 -10.48 2.24 17.09
N ASP A 138 -10.59 3.54 17.34
CA ASP A 138 -10.86 4.12 18.66
C ASP A 138 -12.37 4.14 18.96
N GLU A 139 -12.73 4.43 20.22
CA GLU A 139 -14.11 4.38 20.70
C GLU A 139 -15.05 5.36 19.98
N SER A 140 -14.64 6.62 19.82
CA SER A 140 -15.49 7.65 19.21
C SER A 140 -15.77 7.31 17.75
N ARG A 141 -14.77 6.82 17.02
CA ARG A 141 -14.93 6.36 15.64
C ARG A 141 -15.80 5.12 15.55
N TYR A 142 -15.64 4.17 16.45
CA TYR A 142 -16.44 2.96 16.46
C TYR A 142 -17.93 3.29 16.60
N ILE A 143 -18.29 4.24 17.46
CA ILE A 143 -19.67 4.70 17.64
C ILE A 143 -20.21 5.40 16.38
N ALA A 144 -19.39 6.25 15.74
CA ALA A 144 -19.78 6.96 14.52
C ALA A 144 -20.07 5.99 13.37
N VAL A 145 -19.19 5.00 13.15
CA VAL A 145 -19.35 3.98 12.10
C VAL A 145 -20.59 3.12 12.34
N GLN A 146 -20.85 2.71 13.58
CA GLN A 146 -22.07 1.95 13.91
C GLN A 146 -23.36 2.70 13.56
N THR A 147 -23.36 4.03 13.66
CA THR A 147 -24.52 4.85 13.26
C THR A 147 -24.73 4.79 11.75
N ALA A 148 -23.68 5.04 10.97
CA ALA A 148 -23.74 5.03 9.51
C ALA A 148 -24.02 3.64 8.92
N LEU A 149 -23.63 2.57 9.63
CA LEU A 149 -23.79 1.19 9.17
C LEU A 149 -25.25 0.79 8.97
N SER A 150 -26.19 1.40 9.72
CA SER A 150 -27.61 1.06 9.60
C SER A 150 -28.17 1.49 8.25
N ASP A 151 -27.96 2.75 7.87
CA ASP A 151 -28.42 3.30 6.57
C ASP A 151 -27.67 2.67 5.38
N PHE A 152 -26.39 2.35 5.59
CA PHE A 152 -25.56 1.70 4.57
C PHE A 152 -26.09 0.31 4.20
N ARG A 153 -26.66 -0.44 5.16
CA ARG A 153 -27.18 -1.80 4.92
C ARG A 153 -28.38 -1.82 3.97
N ASP A 154 -29.26 -0.85 4.04
CA ASP A 154 -30.39 -0.76 3.11
C ASP A 154 -29.92 -0.55 1.67
N SER A 155 -28.79 0.13 1.50
CA SER A 155 -28.16 0.29 0.19
C SER A 155 -27.47 -0.99 -0.29
N LEU A 156 -26.83 -1.76 0.60
CA LEU A 156 -26.25 -3.06 0.25
C LEU A 156 -27.30 -4.02 -0.32
N VAL A 157 -28.47 -4.12 0.33
CA VAL A 157 -29.55 -4.99 -0.12
C VAL A 157 -30.06 -4.57 -1.50
N ARG A 158 -30.27 -3.26 -1.73
CA ARG A 158 -30.71 -2.74 -3.04
C ARG A 158 -29.75 -3.07 -4.18
N HIS A 159 -28.45 -3.03 -3.91
CA HIS A 159 -27.40 -3.33 -4.90
C HIS A 159 -27.03 -4.83 -4.94
N GLY A 160 -27.60 -5.67 -4.08
CA GLY A 160 -27.18 -7.07 -3.93
C GLY A 160 -25.71 -7.20 -3.52
N ALA A 161 -25.13 -6.18 -2.90
CA ALA A 161 -23.76 -6.15 -2.42
C ALA A 161 -23.65 -6.83 -1.04
N HIS A 162 -22.44 -7.26 -0.68
CA HIS A 162 -22.16 -7.98 0.57
C HIS A 162 -21.10 -7.26 1.37
N LEU A 163 -21.24 -7.22 2.69
CA LEU A 163 -20.30 -6.55 3.61
C LEU A 163 -19.83 -7.50 4.70
N ALA A 164 -18.51 -7.63 4.87
CA ALA A 164 -17.91 -8.25 6.05
C ALA A 164 -17.21 -7.16 6.88
N VAL A 165 -17.57 -7.06 8.17
CA VAL A 165 -17.00 -6.07 9.10
C VAL A 165 -16.15 -6.79 10.14
N VAL A 166 -14.88 -6.43 10.27
CA VAL A 166 -14.00 -6.95 11.34
C VAL A 166 -14.14 -6.05 12.55
N LEU A 167 -14.57 -6.59 13.69
CA LEU A 167 -14.82 -5.81 14.90
C LEU A 167 -13.56 -5.59 15.74
N PRO A 168 -13.46 -4.43 16.43
CA PRO A 168 -12.47 -4.22 17.48
C PRO A 168 -12.89 -5.02 18.72
N HIS A 169 -12.28 -6.20 18.92
CA HIS A 169 -12.61 -7.10 20.03
C HIS A 169 -12.66 -6.39 21.40
N ARG A 170 -11.72 -5.48 21.66
CA ARG A 170 -11.63 -4.69 22.91
C ARG A 170 -12.84 -3.79 23.15
N LEU A 171 -13.57 -3.40 22.11
CA LEU A 171 -14.71 -2.48 22.17
C LEU A 171 -16.05 -3.19 22.01
N GLY A 172 -16.10 -4.53 22.09
CA GLY A 172 -17.34 -5.30 21.91
C GLY A 172 -18.48 -4.88 22.85
N TYR A 173 -18.17 -4.30 24.01
CA TYR A 173 -19.15 -3.76 24.95
C TYR A 173 -19.91 -2.53 24.42
N LEU A 174 -19.33 -1.79 23.46
CA LEU A 174 -19.96 -0.63 22.81
C LEU A 174 -20.83 -1.01 21.60
N LEU A 175 -20.94 -2.30 21.26
CA LEU A 175 -21.71 -2.75 20.11
C LEU A 175 -23.22 -2.59 20.37
N ARG A 176 -23.89 -1.86 19.48
CA ARG A 176 -25.34 -1.63 19.51
C ARG A 176 -26.15 -2.94 19.40
N ALA A 177 -27.28 -2.99 20.10
CA ALA A 177 -28.10 -4.20 20.21
C ALA A 177 -28.60 -4.70 18.83
N GLU A 178 -28.92 -3.79 17.91
CA GLU A 178 -29.43 -4.12 16.58
C GLU A 178 -28.37 -4.77 15.68
N LEU A 179 -27.09 -4.52 15.98
CA LEU A 179 -25.95 -5.07 15.27
C LEU A 179 -25.46 -6.38 15.89
N LYS A 180 -25.65 -6.60 17.19
CA LYS A 180 -25.28 -7.85 17.89
C LYS A 180 -25.84 -9.09 17.20
N ARG A 181 -27.06 -9.01 16.64
CA ARG A 181 -27.64 -10.14 15.90
C ARG A 181 -26.76 -10.58 14.73
N LEU A 182 -26.08 -9.66 14.05
CA LEU A 182 -25.24 -9.90 12.86
C LEU A 182 -23.83 -10.38 13.22
N THR A 183 -23.48 -10.39 14.51
CA THR A 183 -22.14 -10.75 14.98
C THR A 183 -21.97 -12.25 15.04
N ILE A 184 -20.87 -12.71 14.47
CA ILE A 184 -20.39 -14.08 14.56
C ILE A 184 -19.01 -14.04 15.19
N GLU A 185 -18.87 -14.74 16.30
CA GLU A 185 -17.57 -14.98 16.91
C GLU A 185 -16.84 -16.07 16.11
N ILE A 186 -15.61 -15.76 15.73
CA ILE A 186 -14.72 -16.72 15.08
C ILE A 186 -13.58 -17.11 16.01
N GLY A 187 -13.37 -18.41 16.08
CA GLY A 187 -12.29 -18.98 16.88
C GLY A 187 -10.96 -18.91 16.13
N ARG A 188 -9.91 -19.30 16.85
CA ARG A 188 -8.61 -19.58 16.25
C ARG A 188 -8.69 -20.87 15.39
N PRO A 189 -8.19 -20.88 14.15
CA PRO A 189 -8.14 -22.09 13.34
C PRO A 189 -7.14 -23.10 13.96
N SER A 190 -7.25 -24.38 13.57
CA SER A 190 -6.33 -25.40 14.06
C SER A 190 -4.91 -25.08 13.59
N ALA A 191 -4.06 -24.71 14.55
CA ALA A 191 -2.64 -24.40 14.38
C ALA A 191 -1.91 -25.49 13.57
N GLN A 192 -2.16 -26.76 13.90
CA GLN A 192 -1.60 -27.90 13.19
C GLN A 192 -2.06 -27.97 11.73
N ARG A 193 -3.37 -27.78 11.47
CA ARG A 193 -3.89 -27.76 10.09
C ARG A 193 -3.32 -26.60 9.29
N VAL A 194 -3.17 -25.43 9.89
CA VAL A 194 -2.52 -24.26 9.24
C VAL A 194 -1.10 -24.62 8.84
N LEU A 195 -0.29 -25.15 9.77
CA LEU A 195 1.09 -25.56 9.47
C LEU A 195 1.14 -26.57 8.31
N ILE A 196 0.33 -27.64 8.36
CA ILE A 196 0.27 -28.67 7.31
C ILE A 196 -0.11 -28.06 5.97
N THR A 197 -1.15 -27.23 5.92
CA THR A 197 -1.60 -26.60 4.68
C THR A 197 -0.51 -25.73 4.08
N HIS A 198 0.19 -24.93 4.90
CA HIS A 198 1.31 -24.12 4.43
C HIS A 198 2.48 -24.97 3.92
N LEU A 199 2.85 -26.04 4.62
CA LEU A 199 3.95 -26.94 4.21
C LEU A 199 3.64 -27.68 2.90
N ARG A 200 2.41 -28.15 2.71
CA ARG A 200 1.99 -28.81 1.46
C ARG A 200 2.13 -27.91 0.23
N HIS A 201 1.84 -26.62 0.38
CA HIS A 201 2.05 -25.64 -0.71
C HIS A 201 3.51 -25.42 -1.06
N GLU A 202 4.42 -25.76 -0.14
CA GLU A 202 5.86 -25.74 -0.39
C GLU A 202 6.40 -27.12 -0.79
N ALA A 203 5.53 -28.09 -1.08
CA ALA A 203 5.88 -29.50 -1.37
C ALA A 203 6.63 -30.18 -0.21
N ILE A 204 6.22 -29.92 1.03
CA ILE A 204 6.71 -30.58 2.24
C ILE A 204 5.56 -31.35 2.88
N GLU A 205 5.69 -32.68 2.96
CA GLU A 205 4.66 -33.57 3.48
C GLU A 205 5.17 -34.31 4.73
N PRO A 206 4.97 -33.75 5.94
CA PRO A 206 5.37 -34.40 7.18
C PRO A 206 4.46 -35.60 7.49
N SER A 207 5.04 -36.65 8.06
CA SER A 207 4.29 -37.83 8.52
C SER A 207 3.47 -37.51 9.79
N GLN A 208 2.46 -38.33 10.08
CA GLN A 208 1.62 -38.16 11.28
C GLN A 208 2.43 -38.25 12.59
N SER A 209 3.45 -39.12 12.63
CA SER A 209 4.37 -39.24 13.76
C SER A 209 5.19 -37.97 13.98
N GLU A 210 5.62 -37.31 12.91
CA GLU A 210 6.39 -36.07 13.00
C GLU A 210 5.55 -34.88 13.45
N LEU A 211 4.29 -34.84 13.00
CA LEU A 211 3.32 -33.83 13.43
C LEU A 211 2.90 -33.98 14.89
N GLY A 212 2.92 -35.21 15.42
CA GLY A 212 2.67 -35.54 16.82
C GLY A 212 3.87 -35.32 17.76
N GLY A 213 4.99 -34.79 17.24
CA GLY A 213 6.18 -34.51 18.03
C GLY A 213 5.92 -33.54 19.20
N THR A 214 6.59 -33.75 20.32
CA THR A 214 6.46 -32.93 21.53
C THR A 214 6.76 -31.45 21.29
N GLN A 215 7.70 -31.14 20.40
CA GLN A 215 8.08 -29.77 20.02
C GLN A 215 6.93 -28.98 19.35
N LEU A 216 6.19 -29.61 18.44
CA LEU A 216 5.02 -28.97 17.81
C LEU A 216 3.86 -28.88 18.78
N THR A 217 3.66 -29.93 19.60
CA THR A 217 2.58 -30.00 20.57
C THR A 217 2.70 -28.91 21.65
N SER A 218 3.92 -28.47 21.98
CA SER A 218 4.15 -27.35 22.90
C SER A 218 4.08 -25.96 22.23
N TYR A 219 4.61 -25.82 21.01
CA TYR A 219 4.67 -24.54 20.29
C TYR A 219 3.30 -24.09 19.72
N LEU A 220 2.61 -25.00 19.04
CA LEU A 220 1.40 -24.69 18.28
C LEU A 220 0.27 -24.08 19.15
N PRO A 221 0.02 -24.49 20.40
CA PRO A 221 -1.00 -23.87 21.23
C PRO A 221 -0.73 -22.42 21.61
N GLN A 222 0.52 -21.94 21.57
CA GLN A 222 0.88 -20.59 22.05
C GLN A 222 1.14 -19.59 20.90
N ALA A 223 1.59 -20.07 19.73
CA ALA A 223 2.00 -19.22 18.63
C ALA A 223 0.83 -18.53 17.89
N PRO A 224 0.87 -17.21 17.62
CA PRO A 224 -0.14 -16.56 16.77
C PRO A 224 -0.07 -17.11 15.33
N MET A 225 -1.18 -17.01 14.57
CA MET A 225 -1.28 -17.65 13.24
C MET A 225 -0.19 -17.21 12.25
N ARG A 226 0.23 -15.95 12.31
CA ARG A 226 1.33 -15.42 11.50
C ARG A 226 2.66 -16.13 11.79
N ASP A 227 2.91 -16.50 13.04
CA ASP A 227 4.17 -17.15 13.45
C ASP A 227 4.18 -18.61 13.01
N ILE A 228 3.01 -19.26 12.98
CA ILE A 228 2.86 -20.60 12.41
C ILE A 228 3.09 -20.61 10.90
N ALA A 229 2.52 -19.64 10.18
CA ALA A 229 2.82 -19.45 8.76
C ALA A 229 4.32 -19.15 8.55
N GLY A 230 4.91 -18.34 9.44
CA GLY A 230 6.34 -18.06 9.48
C GLY A 230 7.19 -19.30 9.73
N LEU A 231 6.76 -20.20 10.62
CA LEU A 231 7.43 -21.47 10.89
C LEU A 231 7.49 -22.34 9.64
N ALA A 232 6.39 -22.46 8.88
CA ALA A 232 6.39 -23.18 7.60
C ALA A 232 7.43 -22.59 6.62
N HIS A 233 7.53 -21.26 6.56
CA HIS A 233 8.54 -20.61 5.73
C HIS A 233 9.98 -20.85 6.24
N ARG A 234 10.20 -20.88 7.55
CA ARG A 234 11.50 -21.23 8.15
C ARG A 234 11.89 -22.66 7.81
N ILE A 235 10.98 -23.62 7.98
CA ILE A 235 11.18 -25.03 7.64
C ILE A 235 11.53 -25.18 6.15
N ARG A 236 10.80 -24.50 5.25
CA ARG A 236 11.11 -24.48 3.82
C ARG A 236 12.53 -23.96 3.54
N ARG A 237 12.91 -22.83 4.15
CA ARG A 237 14.27 -22.29 3.99
C ARG A 237 15.34 -23.25 4.49
N ARG A 238 15.06 -24.01 5.57
CA ARG A 238 15.98 -25.04 6.08
C ARG A 238 16.13 -26.18 5.11
N ARG A 239 15.02 -26.71 4.58
CA ARG A 239 15.07 -27.73 3.53
C ARG A 239 15.92 -27.28 2.35
N ASP A 240 15.70 -26.06 1.84
CA ASP A 240 16.38 -25.55 0.64
C ASP A 240 17.90 -25.43 0.79
N VAL A 241 18.42 -25.37 2.04
CA VAL A 241 19.86 -25.28 2.33
C VAL A 241 20.43 -26.53 3.02
N SER A 242 19.57 -27.51 3.33
CA SER A 242 19.99 -28.74 4.00
C SER A 242 20.48 -29.77 3.00
N PRO A 243 21.46 -30.61 3.35
CA PRO A 243 21.83 -31.75 2.53
C PRO A 243 20.66 -32.76 2.41
N ALA A 244 20.66 -33.55 1.34
CA ALA A 244 19.52 -34.40 0.94
C ALA A 244 19.20 -35.56 1.90
N ASP A 245 20.07 -35.82 2.87
CA ASP A 245 19.92 -36.87 3.89
C ASP A 245 19.14 -36.41 5.13
N ARG A 246 18.88 -35.10 5.28
CA ARG A 246 18.13 -34.55 6.42
C ARG A 246 16.63 -34.59 6.20
N GLY A 247 15.90 -34.94 7.25
CA GLY A 247 14.44 -35.09 7.23
C GLY A 247 13.68 -33.89 7.79
N PHE A 248 12.35 -33.96 7.74
CA PHE A 248 11.48 -32.92 8.29
C PHE A 248 11.71 -32.69 9.79
N SER A 249 11.93 -33.77 10.55
CA SER A 249 12.24 -33.68 11.98
C SER A 249 13.46 -32.79 12.28
N ASP A 250 14.51 -32.87 11.45
CA ASP A 250 15.71 -32.04 11.60
C ASP A 250 15.41 -30.57 11.27
N TRP A 251 14.73 -30.32 10.14
CA TRP A 251 14.36 -28.97 9.73
C TRP A 251 13.44 -28.30 10.75
N LEU A 252 12.52 -29.05 11.35
CA LEU A 252 11.60 -28.61 12.39
C LEU A 252 12.35 -28.29 13.69
N ALA A 253 13.20 -29.21 14.16
CA ALA A 253 13.98 -29.01 15.37
C ALA A 253 14.88 -27.76 15.24
N GLU A 254 15.58 -27.60 14.11
CA GLU A 254 16.37 -26.39 13.80
C GLU A 254 15.51 -25.12 13.64
N SER A 255 14.22 -25.25 13.36
CA SER A 255 13.32 -24.10 13.24
C SER A 255 12.67 -23.68 14.56
N LEU A 256 12.58 -24.59 15.54
CA LEU A 256 11.95 -24.38 16.86
C LEU A 256 12.95 -24.16 17.99
N VAL A 257 14.04 -24.94 18.04
CA VAL A 257 15.11 -24.80 19.07
C VAL A 257 15.79 -23.44 18.95
N ASP A 258 15.89 -22.90 17.74
CA ASP A 258 16.55 -21.61 17.45
C ASP A 258 15.80 -20.36 17.92
N GLU A 259 14.60 -20.45 18.52
CA GLU A 259 13.84 -19.26 18.93
C GLU A 259 13.87 -19.05 20.47
N HIS A 260 13.54 -20.08 21.24
CA HIS A 260 13.47 -19.99 22.71
C HIS A 260 14.84 -20.14 23.38
N ASP A 261 15.66 -21.10 22.93
CA ASP A 261 17.01 -21.31 23.48
C ASP A 261 17.93 -20.14 23.13
N GLN A 262 17.80 -19.57 21.92
CA GLN A 262 18.62 -18.42 21.52
C GLN A 262 18.30 -17.17 22.33
N THR A 263 17.04 -16.94 22.72
CA THR A 263 16.68 -15.79 23.56
C THR A 263 17.31 -15.91 24.95
N ALA A 264 17.21 -17.08 25.58
CA ALA A 264 17.82 -17.35 26.88
C ALA A 264 19.36 -17.31 26.81
N ARG A 265 19.94 -17.90 25.76
CA ARG A 265 21.38 -17.90 25.49
C ARG A 265 21.92 -16.49 25.27
N VAL A 266 21.29 -15.69 24.42
CA VAL A 266 21.69 -14.29 24.19
C VAL A 266 21.62 -13.50 25.49
N ALA A 267 20.60 -13.71 26.33
CA ALA A 267 20.51 -13.05 27.63
C ALA A 267 21.68 -13.45 28.55
N ALA A 268 22.04 -14.74 28.60
CA ALA A 268 23.18 -15.22 29.36
C ALA A 268 24.53 -14.67 28.81
N ASP A 269 24.72 -14.71 27.49
CA ASP A 269 25.91 -14.20 26.81
C ASP A 269 26.07 -12.70 27.08
N LEU A 270 25.01 -11.91 26.93
CA LEU A 270 25.02 -10.46 27.20
C LEU A 270 25.21 -10.16 28.69
N ALA A 271 24.64 -10.94 29.60
CA ALA A 271 24.86 -10.80 31.03
C ALA A 271 26.33 -11.08 31.42
N SER A 272 26.96 -12.06 30.75
CA SER A 272 28.38 -12.38 30.95
C SER A 272 29.33 -11.33 30.34
N GLN A 273 28.90 -10.63 29.28
CA GLN A 273 29.70 -9.59 28.63
C GLN A 273 29.45 -8.21 29.23
N ARG A 274 30.40 -7.74 30.06
CA ARG A 274 30.42 -6.38 30.62
C ARG A 274 31.07 -5.34 29.71
N ASP A 275 31.71 -5.77 28.62
CA ASP A 275 32.39 -4.87 27.68
C ASP A 275 31.40 -4.25 26.67
N GLY A 276 31.24 -2.93 26.74
CA GLY A 276 30.39 -2.16 25.83
C GLY A 276 30.81 -2.28 24.37
N ARG A 277 32.12 -2.44 24.08
CA ARG A 277 32.63 -2.64 22.72
C ARG A 277 32.14 -3.96 22.12
N ARG A 278 32.21 -5.05 22.89
CA ARG A 278 31.71 -6.36 22.47
C ARG A 278 30.19 -6.35 22.26
N ARG A 279 29.44 -5.70 23.14
CA ARG A 279 27.99 -5.51 22.97
C ARG A 279 27.65 -4.73 21.69
N ALA A 280 28.40 -3.67 21.40
CA ALA A 280 28.21 -2.89 20.18
C ALA A 280 28.56 -3.71 18.92
N LEU A 281 29.62 -4.51 18.96
CA LEU A 281 29.98 -5.42 17.88
C LEU A 281 28.90 -6.48 17.66
N LEU A 282 28.39 -7.07 18.74
CA LEU A 282 27.31 -8.05 18.71
C LEU A 282 26.05 -7.49 18.04
N LEU A 283 25.60 -6.31 18.45
CA LEU A 283 24.43 -5.68 17.83
C LEU A 283 24.69 -5.29 16.36
N SER A 284 25.90 -4.83 16.04
CA SER A 284 26.26 -4.49 14.67
C SER A 284 26.27 -5.71 13.75
N VAL A 285 26.82 -6.85 14.18
CA VAL A 285 26.71 -8.12 13.44
C VAL A 285 25.25 -8.52 13.28
N ALA A 286 24.43 -8.38 14.33
CA ALA A 286 23.03 -8.76 14.27
C ALA A 286 22.22 -7.92 13.27
N LEU A 287 22.45 -6.60 13.20
CA LEU A 287 21.74 -5.74 12.26
C LEU A 287 22.28 -5.86 10.83
N PHE A 288 23.60 -5.89 10.68
CA PHE A 288 24.32 -6.02 9.39
C PHE A 288 24.77 -7.46 9.13
N HIS A 289 23.96 -8.43 9.56
CA HIS A 289 24.24 -9.85 9.38
C HIS A 289 24.33 -10.21 7.89
N GLY A 290 25.42 -10.86 7.49
CA GLY A 290 25.73 -11.20 6.11
C GLY A 290 26.40 -10.08 5.31
N THR A 291 26.96 -9.05 5.96
CA THR A 291 27.72 -7.97 5.29
C THR A 291 29.22 -8.13 5.47
N THR A 292 30.03 -7.21 4.94
CA THR A 292 31.49 -7.26 5.07
C THR A 292 31.97 -6.93 6.49
N PRO A 293 33.15 -7.42 6.92
CA PRO A 293 33.73 -7.08 8.22
C PRO A 293 33.89 -5.58 8.45
N GLY A 294 34.23 -4.84 7.38
CA GLY A 294 34.35 -3.38 7.44
C GLY A 294 33.04 -2.68 7.80
N THR A 295 31.91 -3.14 7.24
CA THR A 295 30.58 -2.62 7.58
C THR A 295 30.25 -2.85 9.05
N VAL A 296 30.47 -4.06 9.54
CA VAL A 296 30.22 -4.43 10.94
C VAL A 296 31.08 -3.60 11.90
N LEU A 297 32.39 -3.48 11.64
CA LEU A 297 33.27 -2.70 12.50
C LEU A 297 32.89 -1.21 12.52
N ARG A 298 32.53 -0.64 11.37
CA ARG A 298 32.04 0.75 11.30
C ARG A 298 30.75 0.93 12.09
N GLY A 299 29.78 0.02 11.92
CA GLY A 299 28.54 0.04 12.67
C GLY A 299 28.78 -0.02 14.18
N ALA A 300 29.65 -0.92 14.65
CA ALA A 300 30.02 -1.01 16.06
C ALA A 300 30.66 0.29 16.58
N ASN A 301 31.61 0.87 15.84
CA ASN A 301 32.26 2.11 16.24
C ASN A 301 31.28 3.31 16.25
N ALA A 302 30.37 3.39 15.28
CA ALA A 302 29.33 4.42 15.24
C ALA A 302 28.40 4.34 16.45
N LEU A 303 28.01 3.12 16.85
CA LEU A 303 27.17 2.92 18.04
C LEU A 303 27.88 3.37 19.32
N LEU A 304 29.16 3.00 19.47
CA LEU A 304 29.98 3.43 20.61
C LEU A 304 30.10 4.96 20.66
N GLY A 305 30.28 5.62 19.51
CA GLY A 305 30.33 7.08 19.44
C GLY A 305 29.02 7.74 19.89
N ILE A 306 27.88 7.24 19.41
CA ILE A 306 26.55 7.77 19.77
C ILE A 306 26.24 7.58 21.25
N LEU A 307 26.63 6.44 21.82
CA LEU A 307 26.47 6.16 23.25
C LEU A 307 27.57 6.80 24.10
N SER A 308 28.45 7.61 23.52
CA SER A 308 29.57 8.28 24.21
C SER A 308 30.45 7.31 25.00
N HIS A 309 30.64 6.09 24.49
CA HIS A 309 31.47 5.09 25.15
C HIS A 309 32.94 5.53 25.15
N PRO A 310 33.66 5.41 26.29
CA PRO A 310 35.04 5.84 26.37
C PRO A 310 35.94 5.08 25.38
N PRO A 311 36.95 5.75 24.78
CA PRO A 311 37.89 5.07 23.91
C PRO A 311 38.75 4.08 24.70
N ASP A 312 39.11 2.95 24.09
CA ASP A 312 40.11 2.05 24.66
C ASP A 312 41.47 2.76 24.69
N PRO A 313 42.13 2.88 25.86
CA PRO A 313 43.40 3.61 25.99
C PRO A 313 44.58 2.90 25.33
N ARG A 314 44.47 1.60 24.99
CA ARG A 314 45.56 0.83 24.37
C ARG A 314 45.76 1.26 22.91
N PRO A 315 46.99 1.34 22.38
CA PRO A 315 47.23 1.57 20.95
C PRO A 315 46.51 0.54 20.06
N ARG A 316 46.01 0.93 18.88
CA ARG A 316 45.16 0.04 18.05
C ARG A 316 45.84 -1.28 17.66
N LEU A 317 47.15 -1.24 17.37
CA LEU A 317 47.94 -2.44 17.02
C LEU A 317 48.16 -3.40 18.20
N ASN A 318 47.94 -2.95 19.44
CA ASN A 318 48.06 -3.78 20.65
C ASN A 318 46.72 -4.39 21.08
N ARG A 319 45.64 -4.11 20.34
CA ARG A 319 44.31 -4.66 20.60
C ARG A 319 44.11 -5.92 19.77
N ALA A 320 43.16 -6.76 20.18
CA ALA A 320 42.72 -7.88 19.36
C ALA A 320 42.31 -7.38 17.96
N ASP A 321 42.62 -8.19 16.95
CA ASP A 321 42.15 -7.93 15.59
C ASP A 321 40.63 -8.20 15.49
N LEU A 322 40.03 -7.77 14.38
CA LEU A 322 38.59 -7.95 14.18
C LEU A 322 38.19 -9.43 14.08
N HIS A 323 39.08 -10.30 13.63
CA HIS A 323 38.77 -11.73 13.48
C HIS A 323 38.63 -12.40 14.86
N ALA A 324 39.54 -12.09 15.78
CA ALA A 324 39.47 -12.50 17.17
C ALA A 324 38.24 -11.88 17.87
N GLU A 325 38.00 -10.57 17.70
CA GLU A 325 36.82 -9.89 18.28
C GLU A 325 35.49 -10.52 17.79
N LEU A 326 35.40 -10.92 16.51
CA LEU A 326 34.22 -11.60 15.96
C LEU A 326 34.08 -13.03 16.49
N SER A 327 35.19 -13.78 16.56
CA SER A 327 35.19 -15.16 17.06
C SER A 327 34.75 -15.23 18.52
N ASP A 328 35.16 -14.26 19.34
CA ASP A 328 34.78 -14.13 20.75
C ASP A 328 33.27 -13.97 20.94
N ILE A 329 32.57 -13.34 19.99
CA ILE A 329 31.11 -13.13 20.05
C ILE A 329 30.33 -14.19 19.24
N GLY A 330 30.98 -15.31 18.87
CA GLY A 330 30.35 -16.39 18.12
C GLY A 330 30.03 -16.05 16.66
N ALA A 331 30.68 -15.04 16.09
CA ALA A 331 30.59 -14.67 14.69
C ALA A 331 31.82 -15.12 13.91
N GLU A 332 31.68 -15.30 12.60
CA GLU A 332 32.77 -15.66 11.71
C GLU A 332 32.64 -15.03 10.33
N VAL A 333 33.77 -14.88 9.66
CA VAL A 333 33.83 -14.49 8.24
C VAL A 333 33.77 -15.77 7.42
N ARG A 334 32.72 -15.92 6.61
CA ARG A 334 32.54 -17.07 5.70
C ARG A 334 33.46 -16.94 4.48
N SER A 335 33.55 -18.00 3.68
CA SER A 335 34.37 -18.04 2.45
C SER A 335 33.93 -17.01 1.40
N ASP A 336 32.69 -16.51 1.47
CA ASP A 336 32.17 -15.41 0.65
C ASP A 336 32.58 -14.01 1.16
N GLY A 337 33.42 -13.94 2.20
CA GLY A 337 33.87 -12.69 2.81
C GLY A 337 32.82 -11.99 3.68
N ARG A 338 31.69 -12.65 3.99
CA ARG A 338 30.59 -12.06 4.76
C ARG A 338 30.59 -12.54 6.21
N VAL A 339 30.31 -11.62 7.13
CA VAL A 339 30.22 -11.89 8.57
C VAL A 339 28.85 -12.46 8.91
N ARG A 340 28.82 -13.59 9.60
CA ARG A 340 27.59 -14.23 10.10
C ARG A 340 27.80 -14.79 11.50
N PHE A 341 26.74 -14.92 12.27
CA PHE A 341 26.79 -15.76 13.46
C PHE A 341 26.93 -17.22 13.07
N ARG A 342 27.67 -17.98 13.88
CA ARG A 342 27.82 -19.43 13.72
C ARG A 342 26.49 -20.15 13.93
N ILE A 343 25.67 -19.60 14.81
CA ILE A 343 24.39 -20.14 15.23
C ILE A 343 23.28 -19.42 14.47
N VAL A 344 22.38 -20.19 13.88
CA VAL A 344 21.28 -19.63 13.11
C VAL A 344 20.22 -19.05 14.05
N GLY A 345 19.59 -17.94 13.67
CA GLY A 345 18.59 -17.26 14.50
C GLY A 345 19.17 -16.40 15.64
N TYR A 346 20.45 -16.57 15.97
CA TYR A 346 21.13 -15.77 16.99
C TYR A 346 21.12 -14.27 16.67
N ASP A 347 21.20 -13.89 15.39
CA ASP A 347 21.05 -12.49 14.96
C ASP A 347 19.70 -11.89 15.36
N LEU A 348 18.61 -12.66 15.21
CA LEU A 348 17.27 -12.22 15.60
C LEU A 348 17.16 -12.09 17.11
N ALA A 349 17.59 -13.10 17.85
CA ALA A 349 17.56 -13.08 19.31
C ALA A 349 18.37 -11.92 19.91
N VAL A 350 19.54 -11.59 19.34
CA VAL A 350 20.32 -10.39 19.72
C VAL A 350 19.50 -9.13 19.50
N ARG A 351 18.95 -8.91 18.29
CA ARG A 351 18.13 -7.73 18.01
C ARG A 351 16.95 -7.62 18.96
N ASP A 352 16.25 -8.73 19.19
CA ASP A 352 15.09 -8.79 20.06
C ASP A 352 15.45 -8.45 21.50
N HIS A 353 16.59 -8.93 21.99
CA HIS A 353 17.08 -8.63 23.33
C HIS A 353 17.36 -7.12 23.50
N PHE A 354 18.16 -6.52 22.60
CA PHE A 354 18.50 -5.10 22.69
C PHE A 354 17.24 -4.22 22.66
N TRP A 355 16.30 -4.50 21.76
CA TRP A 355 15.07 -3.72 21.68
C TRP A 355 14.14 -3.95 22.86
N THR A 356 14.05 -5.16 23.40
CA THR A 356 13.14 -5.48 24.52
C THR A 356 13.68 -4.95 25.85
N PHE A 357 14.96 -5.19 26.15
CA PHE A 357 15.53 -4.98 27.49
C PHE A 357 16.34 -3.68 27.65
N LEU A 358 16.57 -2.92 26.57
CA LEU A 358 17.20 -1.59 26.63
C LEU A 358 16.28 -0.52 25.99
N PRO A 359 15.10 -0.26 26.59
CA PRO A 359 14.14 0.69 26.05
C PRO A 359 14.64 2.14 26.02
N ASP A 360 15.53 2.49 26.94
CA ASP A 360 16.11 3.81 27.16
C ASP A 360 17.03 4.27 26.01
N ILE A 361 17.63 3.33 25.27
CA ILE A 361 18.55 3.65 24.16
C ILE A 361 17.89 3.58 22.77
N ARG A 362 16.59 3.26 22.65
CA ARG A 362 15.96 3.01 21.35
C ARG A 362 16.06 4.19 20.37
N ARG A 363 16.00 5.44 20.88
CA ARG A 363 16.19 6.65 20.06
C ARG A 363 17.62 6.73 19.52
N GLN A 364 18.60 6.43 20.37
CA GLN A 364 20.01 6.36 20.00
C GLN A 364 20.27 5.24 18.99
N LEU A 365 19.55 4.11 19.09
CA LEU A 365 19.61 3.03 18.09
C LEU A 365 19.05 3.48 16.73
N ARG A 366 17.98 4.30 16.70
CA ARG A 366 17.50 4.93 15.46
C ARG A 366 18.53 5.87 14.86
N ASP A 367 19.12 6.75 15.67
CA ASP A 367 20.12 7.71 15.20
C ASP A 367 21.39 6.99 14.70
N TRP A 368 21.77 5.90 15.38
CA TRP A 368 22.85 5.01 14.95
C TRP A 368 22.56 4.35 13.61
N PHE A 369 21.34 3.89 13.40
CA PHE A 369 20.95 3.28 12.15
C PHE A 369 20.96 4.28 10.99
N ASP A 370 20.53 5.53 11.22
CA ASP A 370 20.62 6.64 10.24
C ASP A 370 22.08 6.85 9.79
N VAL A 371 23.00 6.98 10.76
CA VAL A 371 24.43 7.15 10.48
C VAL A 371 24.99 5.99 9.66
N CYS A 372 24.64 4.75 10.02
CA CYS A 372 25.15 3.57 9.31
C CYS A 372 24.67 3.49 7.86
N LEU A 373 23.44 3.91 7.56
CA LEU A 373 22.91 3.85 6.19
C LEU A 373 23.41 4.99 5.30
N ALA A 374 23.73 6.15 5.90
CA ALA A 374 24.29 7.28 5.17
C ALA A 374 25.64 6.95 4.49
N GLU A 375 26.34 5.92 4.97
CA GLU A 375 27.60 5.43 4.41
C GLU A 375 27.46 4.90 2.97
N PRO A 376 28.16 5.49 1.98
CA PRO A 376 28.08 5.08 0.57
C PRO A 376 28.59 3.66 0.30
N SER A 377 29.45 3.13 1.17
CA SER A 377 30.13 1.85 1.01
C SER A 377 29.22 0.63 1.23
N LEU A 378 28.03 0.82 1.78
CA LEU A 378 27.10 -0.28 2.05
C LEU A 378 26.31 -0.65 0.78
N ALA A 379 26.46 -1.89 0.32
CA ALA A 379 25.77 -2.37 -0.88
C ALA A 379 24.24 -2.26 -0.75
N GLN A 380 23.54 -2.01 -1.87
CA GLN A 380 22.09 -1.79 -1.88
C GLN A 380 21.29 -2.99 -1.30
N SER A 381 21.72 -4.22 -1.61
CA SER A 381 21.12 -5.45 -1.06
C SER A 381 21.28 -5.56 0.45
N ASP A 382 22.46 -5.15 0.95
CA ASP A 382 22.79 -5.19 2.37
C ASP A 382 21.98 -4.14 3.14
N ARG A 383 21.81 -2.93 2.57
CA ARG A 383 20.89 -1.90 3.11
C ARG A 383 19.47 -2.42 3.21
N LYS A 384 18.97 -3.09 2.16
CA LYS A 384 17.59 -3.60 2.09
C LYS A 384 17.26 -4.48 3.27
N GLU A 385 18.17 -5.39 3.55
CA GLU A 385 18.02 -6.36 4.60
C GLU A 385 18.18 -5.72 5.99
N ALA A 386 19.12 -4.78 6.15
CA ALA A 386 19.27 -4.01 7.38
C ALA A 386 18.01 -3.17 7.70
N VAL A 387 17.40 -2.52 6.70
CA VAL A 387 16.13 -1.79 6.82
C VAL A 387 15.00 -2.71 7.28
N ALA A 388 14.89 -3.90 6.67
CA ALA A 388 13.87 -4.86 7.05
C ALA A 388 14.00 -5.32 8.51
N ARG A 389 15.23 -5.58 8.96
CA ARG A 389 15.53 -5.98 10.35
C ARG A 389 15.24 -4.86 11.34
N PHE A 390 15.65 -3.62 11.04
CA PHE A 390 15.38 -2.47 11.89
C PHE A 390 13.88 -2.21 12.01
N ALA A 391 13.17 -2.18 10.87
CA ALA A 391 11.72 -1.98 10.85
C ALA A 391 10.97 -3.03 11.67
N ALA A 392 11.36 -4.31 11.57
CA ALA A 392 10.77 -5.38 12.38
C ALA A 392 10.89 -5.09 13.89
N GLN A 393 12.04 -4.59 14.35
CA GLN A 393 12.24 -4.28 15.77
C GLN A 393 11.46 -3.04 16.23
N SER A 394 11.45 -1.98 15.43
CA SER A 394 10.70 -0.77 15.75
C SER A 394 9.19 -1.04 15.82
N LEU A 395 8.64 -1.80 14.87
CA LEU A 395 7.22 -2.17 14.86
C LEU A 395 6.88 -3.11 16.02
N ARG A 396 7.69 -4.15 16.27
CA ARG A 396 7.48 -5.10 17.39
C ARG A 396 7.45 -4.40 18.75
N THR A 397 8.21 -3.31 18.91
CA THR A 397 8.30 -2.57 20.17
C THR A 397 7.42 -1.31 20.22
N ALA A 398 6.42 -1.22 19.34
CA ALA A 398 5.46 -0.12 19.25
C ALA A 398 6.12 1.26 19.09
N ARG A 399 7.10 1.35 18.20
CA ARG A 399 7.84 2.57 17.82
C ARG A 399 7.68 2.92 16.32
N PRO A 400 6.47 2.97 15.76
CA PRO A 400 6.29 3.29 14.33
C PRO A 400 6.82 4.68 13.94
N GLU A 401 6.86 5.63 14.88
CA GLU A 401 7.38 6.98 14.69
C GLU A 401 8.86 7.02 14.33
N ASP A 402 9.65 6.02 14.72
CA ASP A 402 11.07 5.95 14.36
C ASP A 402 11.25 5.72 12.86
N LEU A 403 10.34 4.94 12.24
CA LEU A 403 10.35 4.71 10.80
C LEU A 403 9.82 5.90 10.02
N SER A 404 8.77 6.57 10.54
CA SER A 404 8.28 7.83 9.96
C SER A 404 9.37 8.91 9.99
N TRP A 405 10.13 9.00 11.10
CA TRP A 405 11.25 9.92 11.23
C TRP A 405 12.36 9.60 10.22
N LEU A 406 12.75 8.34 10.07
CA LEU A 406 13.78 7.93 9.09
C LEU A 406 13.35 8.24 7.65
N ALA A 407 12.09 7.96 7.29
CA ALA A 407 11.57 8.27 5.96
C ALA A 407 11.67 9.76 5.64
N HIS A 408 11.28 10.62 6.59
CA HIS A 408 11.41 12.07 6.45
C HIS A 408 12.88 12.51 6.39
N ARG A 409 13.74 11.97 7.27
CA ARG A 409 15.17 12.29 7.35
C ARG A 409 15.89 11.96 6.04
N TRP A 410 15.67 10.76 5.50
CA TRP A 410 16.32 10.23 4.28
C TRP A 410 15.83 10.85 2.98
N THR A 411 14.76 11.64 3.04
CA THR A 411 14.20 12.34 1.88
C THR A 411 14.36 13.86 1.96
N SER A 412 15.05 14.35 3.00
CA SER A 412 15.38 15.76 3.14
C SER A 412 16.42 16.21 2.12
N GLU A 413 16.48 17.51 1.82
CA GLU A 413 17.39 18.07 0.80
C GLU A 413 18.88 17.80 1.09
N LYS A 414 19.22 17.63 2.37
CA LYS A 414 20.58 17.33 2.84
C LYS A 414 20.89 15.83 2.86
N ALA A 415 19.91 14.97 2.61
CA ALA A 415 20.10 13.53 2.67
C ALA A 415 20.79 13.00 1.40
N PRO A 416 21.68 12.02 1.53
CA PRO A 416 22.23 11.33 0.37
C PRO A 416 21.13 10.71 -0.50
N ALA A 417 21.17 10.95 -1.80
CA ALA A 417 20.13 10.50 -2.71
C ALA A 417 19.96 8.97 -2.74
N HIS A 418 21.02 8.19 -2.41
CA HIS A 418 20.97 6.73 -2.37
C HIS A 418 20.07 6.14 -1.27
N LEU A 419 19.59 6.97 -0.34
CA LEU A 419 18.68 6.60 0.76
C LEU A 419 17.19 6.68 0.36
N VAL A 420 16.86 7.30 -0.77
CA VAL A 420 15.47 7.40 -1.24
C VAL A 420 14.77 6.02 -1.37
N PRO A 421 15.43 4.97 -1.91
CA PRO A 421 14.86 3.62 -1.90
C PRO A 421 14.63 3.04 -0.51
N ASP A 422 15.48 3.40 0.46
CA ASP A 422 15.38 2.93 1.84
C ASP A 422 14.22 3.64 2.57
N ALA A 423 13.99 4.92 2.27
CA ALA A 423 12.82 5.68 2.75
C ALA A 423 11.49 5.10 2.23
N ALA A 424 11.43 4.73 0.96
CA ALA A 424 10.26 4.06 0.39
C ALA A 424 10.02 2.69 1.07
N GLN A 425 11.08 1.95 1.36
CA GLN A 425 10.99 0.63 2.01
C GLN A 425 10.46 0.73 3.44
N VAL A 426 10.95 1.66 4.27
CA VAL A 426 10.45 1.78 5.66
C VAL A 426 8.97 2.15 5.71
N LEU A 427 8.51 3.02 4.81
CA LEU A 427 7.08 3.35 4.71
C LEU A 427 6.26 2.16 4.23
N ALA A 428 6.74 1.41 3.24
CA ALA A 428 6.06 0.21 2.77
C ALA A 428 5.95 -0.85 3.87
N LEU A 429 7.03 -1.11 4.61
CA LEU A 429 7.03 -2.04 5.74
C LEU A 429 6.07 -1.60 6.85
N GLY A 430 5.98 -0.30 7.12
CA GLY A 430 5.03 0.25 8.09
C GLY A 430 3.58 0.15 7.63
N LEU A 431 3.29 0.41 6.34
CA LEU A 431 1.95 0.27 5.76
C LEU A 431 1.47 -1.19 5.73
N ASP A 432 2.40 -2.13 5.57
CA ASP A 432 2.13 -3.57 5.57
C ASP A 432 1.97 -4.16 6.99
N ASP A 433 2.21 -3.37 8.05
CA ASP A 433 2.12 -3.85 9.43
C ASP A 433 0.67 -3.90 9.92
N GLU A 434 0.27 -5.05 10.49
CA GLU A 434 -1.11 -5.29 10.96
C GLU A 434 -1.51 -4.34 12.09
N GLN A 435 -0.58 -3.98 12.97
CA GLN A 435 -0.86 -3.19 14.17
C GLN A 435 -0.69 -1.69 13.91
N HIS A 436 0.30 -1.32 13.10
CA HIS A 436 0.71 0.06 12.88
C HIS A 436 0.39 0.60 11.49
N GLY A 437 -0.18 -0.19 10.57
CA GLY A 437 -0.53 0.26 9.22
C GLY A 437 -1.37 1.54 9.19
N ARG A 438 -2.34 1.69 10.11
CA ARG A 438 -3.16 2.91 10.25
C ARG A 438 -2.33 4.15 10.52
N HIS A 439 -1.32 4.06 11.41
CA HIS A 439 -0.39 5.16 11.70
C HIS A 439 0.31 5.65 10.42
N PHE A 440 0.82 4.72 9.60
CA PHE A 440 1.50 5.10 8.36
C PHE A 440 0.52 5.65 7.30
N ARG A 441 -0.70 5.12 7.19
CA ARG A 441 -1.72 5.68 6.28
C ARG A 441 -2.10 7.11 6.64
N GLN A 442 -2.21 7.41 7.94
CA GLN A 442 -2.43 8.78 8.44
C GLN A 442 -1.22 9.67 8.14
N GLN A 443 -0.01 9.23 8.49
CA GLN A 443 1.21 10.01 8.26
C GLN A 443 1.42 10.34 6.77
N VAL A 444 1.15 9.40 5.87
CA VAL A 444 1.22 9.62 4.41
C VAL A 444 0.16 10.64 3.97
N TYR A 445 -1.04 10.63 4.55
CA TYR A 445 -2.07 11.64 4.28
C TYR A 445 -1.63 13.03 4.73
N ASP A 446 -1.13 13.15 5.96
CA ASP A 446 -0.66 14.42 6.54
C ASP A 446 0.46 15.01 5.68
N TRP A 447 1.41 14.19 5.24
CA TRP A 447 2.47 14.67 4.33
C TRP A 447 1.98 14.97 2.91
N SER A 448 0.97 14.25 2.41
CA SER A 448 0.38 14.54 1.09
C SER A 448 -0.41 15.84 1.09
N THR A 449 -0.96 16.23 2.25
CA THR A 449 -1.74 17.46 2.44
C THR A 449 -0.91 18.65 2.87
N SER A 450 0.26 18.45 3.48
CA SER A 450 1.14 19.53 3.91
C SER A 450 1.84 20.25 2.74
N THR A 451 1.92 21.58 2.85
CA THR A 451 2.71 22.43 1.95
C THR A 451 4.21 22.38 2.26
N GLU A 452 4.57 21.97 3.47
CA GLU A 452 5.96 21.91 3.97
C GLU A 452 6.71 20.64 3.53
N THR A 453 6.00 19.66 2.97
CA THR A 453 6.59 18.40 2.50
C THR A 453 7.61 18.64 1.38
N GLY A 454 8.88 18.31 1.63
CA GLY A 454 9.95 18.45 0.64
C GLY A 454 9.78 17.58 -0.61
N ASN A 455 10.41 17.97 -1.72
CA ASN A 455 10.26 17.29 -3.01
C ASN A 455 10.72 15.82 -3.01
N GLY A 456 11.78 15.49 -2.25
CA GLY A 456 12.24 14.11 -2.08
C GLY A 456 11.15 13.23 -1.45
N LEU A 457 10.52 13.72 -0.39
CA LEU A 457 9.45 13.01 0.30
C LEU A 457 8.22 12.88 -0.60
N ARG A 458 7.80 13.95 -1.29
CA ARG A 458 6.67 13.90 -2.25
C ARG A 458 6.85 12.78 -3.28
N ARG A 459 8.05 12.63 -3.86
CA ARG A 459 8.34 11.56 -4.83
C ARG A 459 8.23 10.17 -4.21
N VAL A 460 8.72 9.98 -2.98
CA VAL A 460 8.55 8.74 -2.23
C VAL A 460 7.07 8.47 -1.95
N LEU A 461 6.28 9.48 -1.57
CA LEU A 461 4.84 9.32 -1.33
C LEU A 461 4.08 8.91 -2.59
N VAL A 462 4.40 9.49 -3.75
CA VAL A 462 3.83 9.04 -5.05
C VAL A 462 4.12 7.57 -5.28
N LEU A 463 5.37 7.15 -5.05
CA LEU A 463 5.78 5.76 -5.25
C LEU A 463 5.07 4.80 -4.27
N VAL A 464 5.04 5.13 -2.99
CA VAL A 464 4.40 4.32 -1.95
C VAL A 464 2.88 4.27 -2.16
N CYS A 465 2.23 5.39 -2.53
CA CYS A 465 0.81 5.40 -2.81
C CYS A 465 0.48 4.54 -4.04
N SER A 466 1.25 4.65 -5.12
CA SER A 466 0.97 3.93 -6.37
C SER A 466 1.37 2.45 -6.35
N ARG A 467 2.39 2.05 -5.56
CA ARG A 467 2.91 0.67 -5.55
C ARG A 467 2.51 -0.14 -4.32
N THR A 468 2.35 0.51 -3.16
CA THR A 468 1.98 -0.17 -1.91
C THR A 468 0.51 0.08 -1.57
N MET A 469 0.10 1.33 -1.40
CA MET A 469 -1.28 1.63 -0.96
C MET A 469 -2.31 1.29 -2.03
N ALA A 470 -2.05 1.54 -3.32
CA ALA A 470 -3.00 1.23 -4.39
C ALA A 470 -3.41 -0.25 -4.44
N ARG A 471 -2.59 -1.15 -3.89
CA ARG A 471 -2.85 -2.59 -3.84
C ARG A 471 -3.80 -3.00 -2.72
N SER A 472 -3.72 -2.34 -1.57
CA SER A 472 -4.47 -2.71 -0.36
C SER A 472 -5.57 -1.70 -0.01
N HIS A 473 -5.34 -0.41 -0.30
CA HIS A 473 -6.20 0.72 0.02
C HIS A 473 -6.30 1.70 -1.17
N PRO A 474 -6.86 1.28 -2.32
CA PRO A 474 -6.88 2.06 -3.56
C PRO A 474 -7.58 3.42 -3.43
N ASP A 475 -8.67 3.52 -2.66
CA ASP A 475 -9.37 4.79 -2.40
C ASP A 475 -8.48 5.81 -1.69
N GLN A 476 -7.81 5.36 -0.64
CA GLN A 476 -6.89 6.17 0.14
C GLN A 476 -5.70 6.61 -0.71
N ALA A 477 -5.17 5.71 -1.54
CA ALA A 477 -4.11 6.02 -2.49
C ALA A 477 -4.55 7.08 -3.51
N LEU A 478 -5.78 6.96 -4.06
CA LEU A 478 -6.37 7.91 -5.00
C LEU A 478 -6.42 9.33 -4.41
N VAL A 479 -6.92 9.46 -3.18
CA VAL A 479 -7.03 10.75 -2.48
C VAL A 479 -5.65 11.39 -2.25
N ARG A 480 -4.68 10.61 -1.77
CA ARG A 480 -3.29 11.07 -1.51
C ARG A 480 -2.59 11.47 -2.81
N LEU A 481 -2.70 10.66 -3.86
CA LEU A 481 -2.17 10.98 -5.18
C LEU A 481 -2.80 12.24 -5.76
N HIS A 482 -4.10 12.47 -5.55
CA HIS A 482 -4.77 13.70 -5.97
C HIS A 482 -4.20 14.93 -5.25
N HIS A 483 -4.03 14.86 -3.93
CA HIS A 483 -3.39 15.93 -3.17
C HIS A 483 -1.95 16.22 -3.63
N LEU A 484 -1.19 15.19 -3.96
CA LEU A 484 0.17 15.33 -4.49
C LEU A 484 0.17 15.93 -5.90
N ALA A 485 -0.75 15.53 -6.77
CA ALA A 485 -0.90 16.06 -8.13
C ALA A 485 -1.24 17.56 -8.11
N ARG A 486 -2.18 17.99 -7.24
CA ARG A 486 -2.55 19.41 -7.09
C ARG A 486 -1.40 20.34 -6.70
N ARG A 487 -0.46 19.83 -5.91
CA ARG A 487 0.58 20.65 -5.27
C ARG A 487 1.92 20.63 -5.99
N THR A 488 2.09 19.79 -7.01
CA THR A 488 3.39 19.62 -7.63
C THR A 488 3.42 20.23 -9.03
N ASN A 489 3.93 21.46 -9.11
CA ASN A 489 4.40 22.06 -10.37
C ASN A 489 5.60 21.24 -10.87
N GLY A 490 5.36 20.09 -11.54
CA GLY A 490 6.40 19.30 -12.21
C GLY A 490 6.60 17.84 -11.79
N ALA A 491 5.75 17.24 -10.94
CA ALA A 491 5.78 15.77 -10.77
C ALA A 491 4.79 15.12 -11.72
N ALA A 492 5.19 15.01 -13.00
CA ALA A 492 4.48 14.20 -14.00
C ALA A 492 4.12 12.80 -13.45
N GLY A 493 4.95 12.24 -12.55
CA GLY A 493 4.69 10.97 -11.87
C GLY A 493 3.44 10.93 -10.98
N ALA A 494 3.11 11.99 -10.24
CA ALA A 494 1.93 12.01 -9.36
C ALA A 494 0.64 12.02 -10.19
N ARG A 495 0.60 12.89 -11.20
CA ARG A 495 -0.50 13.01 -12.16
C ARG A 495 -0.72 11.71 -12.91
N GLN A 496 0.34 11.13 -13.49
CA GLN A 496 0.23 9.88 -14.22
C GLN A 496 -0.23 8.73 -13.32
N ALA A 497 0.36 8.58 -12.13
CA ALA A 497 -0.04 7.55 -11.18
C ALA A 497 -1.51 7.68 -10.74
N LEU A 498 -2.00 8.91 -10.55
CA LEU A 498 -3.40 9.17 -10.23
C LEU A 498 -4.32 8.74 -11.38
N LEU A 499 -3.99 9.13 -12.61
CA LEU A 499 -4.78 8.80 -13.80
C LEU A 499 -4.79 7.29 -14.06
N ASP A 500 -3.66 6.61 -13.92
CA ASP A 500 -3.57 5.16 -14.07
C ASP A 500 -4.42 4.44 -13.02
N LEU A 501 -4.35 4.89 -11.76
CA LEU A 501 -5.17 4.34 -10.68
C LEU A 501 -6.66 4.59 -10.93
N ALA A 502 -7.05 5.82 -11.27
CA ALA A 502 -8.46 6.15 -11.57
C ALA A 502 -8.98 5.36 -12.79
N ARG A 503 -8.14 5.08 -13.78
CA ARG A 503 -8.51 4.30 -14.96
C ARG A 503 -8.55 2.79 -14.71
N SER A 504 -7.87 2.29 -13.67
CA SER A 504 -7.82 0.86 -13.35
C SER A 504 -9.17 0.27 -12.93
N ASP A 505 -10.08 1.09 -12.40
CA ASP A 505 -11.36 0.66 -11.84
C ASP A 505 -12.48 1.69 -12.15
N HIS A 506 -13.69 1.22 -12.46
CA HIS A 506 -14.87 2.06 -12.69
C HIS A 506 -15.30 2.86 -11.46
N ARG A 507 -15.16 2.29 -10.26
CA ARG A 507 -15.48 2.93 -8.99
C ARG A 507 -14.51 4.06 -8.68
N LEU A 508 -13.21 3.81 -8.83
CA LEU A 508 -12.16 4.83 -8.65
C LEU A 508 -12.28 5.95 -9.68
N TYR A 509 -12.67 5.61 -10.92
CA TYR A 509 -12.98 6.59 -11.96
C TYR A 509 -14.10 7.55 -11.51
N ARG A 510 -15.24 6.99 -11.07
CA ARG A 510 -16.39 7.78 -10.57
C ARG A 510 -15.97 8.65 -9.39
N ARG A 511 -15.34 8.06 -8.37
CA ARG A 511 -14.86 8.78 -7.17
C ARG A 511 -13.94 9.93 -7.52
N MET A 512 -13.06 9.74 -8.51
CA MET A 512 -12.18 10.79 -8.98
C MET A 512 -12.95 11.92 -9.69
N LEU A 513 -13.94 11.60 -10.52
CA LEU A 513 -14.79 12.62 -11.15
C LEU A 513 -15.56 13.45 -10.12
N ASP A 514 -16.14 12.83 -9.10
CA ASP A 514 -16.84 13.53 -8.02
C ASP A 514 -15.90 14.50 -7.29
N ARG A 515 -14.69 14.03 -6.99
CA ARG A 515 -13.66 14.83 -6.32
C ARG A 515 -13.15 15.99 -7.16
N LEU A 516 -12.99 15.80 -8.48
CA LEU A 516 -12.66 16.88 -9.42
C LEU A 516 -13.80 17.88 -9.54
N GLY A 517 -15.04 17.42 -9.64
CA GLY A 517 -16.23 18.27 -9.72
C GLY A 517 -16.33 19.21 -8.51
N ALA A 518 -16.15 18.67 -7.30
CA ALA A 518 -16.14 19.46 -6.07
C ALA A 518 -15.02 20.52 -6.07
N GLY A 519 -13.80 20.16 -6.46
CA GLY A 519 -12.67 21.10 -6.49
C GLY A 519 -12.78 22.17 -7.58
N ILE A 520 -13.29 21.81 -8.76
CA ILE A 520 -13.59 22.73 -9.86
C ILE A 520 -14.68 23.72 -9.45
N ALA A 521 -15.78 23.24 -8.84
CA ALA A 521 -16.88 24.09 -8.39
C ALA A 521 -16.45 25.11 -7.33
N GLN A 522 -15.49 24.75 -6.46
CA GLN A 522 -14.91 25.65 -5.47
C GLN A 522 -13.92 26.66 -6.07
N GLY A 523 -13.46 26.47 -7.32
CA GLY A 523 -12.53 27.38 -8.00
C GLY A 523 -11.11 27.43 -7.42
N GLN A 524 -10.79 26.54 -6.48
CA GLN A 524 -9.56 26.61 -5.68
C GLN A 524 -8.31 26.06 -6.40
N TRP A 525 -8.48 25.15 -7.36
CA TRP A 525 -7.37 24.41 -7.96
C TRP A 525 -7.46 24.36 -9.49
N GLY A 526 -6.55 25.05 -10.18
CA GLY A 526 -6.44 24.97 -11.64
C GLY A 526 -6.06 23.58 -12.15
N GLU A 527 -5.30 22.83 -11.34
CA GLU A 527 -4.89 21.46 -11.63
C GLU A 527 -6.08 20.49 -11.75
N ASP A 528 -7.17 20.70 -11.02
CA ASP A 528 -8.34 19.81 -11.11
C ASP A 528 -8.98 19.87 -12.49
N ARG A 529 -8.99 21.04 -13.12
CA ARG A 529 -9.44 21.18 -14.51
C ARG A 529 -8.52 20.42 -15.46
N ALA A 530 -7.21 20.58 -15.30
CA ALA A 530 -6.23 19.88 -16.12
C ALA A 530 -6.31 18.35 -15.95
N LEU A 531 -6.56 17.88 -14.72
CA LEU A 531 -6.80 16.47 -14.41
C LEU A 531 -8.09 15.97 -15.05
N PHE A 532 -9.19 16.72 -14.95
CA PHE A 532 -10.45 16.38 -15.60
C PHE A 532 -10.27 16.28 -17.12
N LEU A 533 -9.57 17.24 -17.73
CA LEU A 533 -9.37 17.25 -19.18
C LEU A 533 -8.66 15.99 -19.70
N GLU A 534 -7.76 15.41 -18.89
CA GLU A 534 -7.07 14.17 -19.23
C GLU A 534 -7.84 12.91 -18.84
N LEU A 535 -8.61 12.95 -17.76
CA LEU A 535 -9.35 11.80 -17.23
C LEU A 535 -10.69 11.56 -17.96
N ALA A 536 -11.38 12.61 -18.36
CA ALA A 536 -12.76 12.55 -18.86
C ALA A 536 -12.89 11.74 -20.15
N ASP A 537 -13.69 10.69 -20.13
CA ASP A 537 -13.87 9.77 -21.25
C ASP A 537 -15.36 9.78 -21.68
N PRO A 538 -15.68 10.13 -22.94
CA PRO A 538 -17.06 10.25 -23.41
C PRO A 538 -17.82 8.92 -23.50
N VAL A 539 -17.12 7.79 -23.48
CA VAL A 539 -17.70 6.45 -23.64
C VAL A 539 -17.79 5.73 -22.30
N ARG A 540 -16.78 5.91 -21.44
CA ARG A 540 -16.68 5.20 -20.16
C ARG A 540 -17.80 5.61 -19.21
N LEU A 541 -18.69 4.67 -18.93
CA LEU A 541 -19.76 4.79 -17.92
C LEU A 541 -20.74 5.96 -18.12
N VAL A 542 -20.78 6.58 -19.30
CA VAL A 542 -21.72 7.68 -19.59
C VAL A 542 -23.20 7.23 -19.49
N GLY A 543 -23.45 5.92 -19.51
CA GLY A 543 -24.76 5.31 -19.23
C GLY A 543 -25.20 5.38 -17.77
N HIS A 544 -24.27 5.52 -16.82
CA HIS A 544 -24.59 5.62 -15.40
C HIS A 544 -24.98 7.04 -15.01
N ARG A 545 -26.09 7.17 -14.27
CA ARG A 545 -26.64 8.47 -13.89
C ARG A 545 -25.68 9.30 -13.04
N SER A 546 -25.09 8.71 -12.00
CA SER A 546 -24.17 9.41 -11.10
C SER A 546 -22.96 9.95 -11.87
N VAL A 547 -22.37 9.15 -12.76
CA VAL A 547 -21.23 9.57 -13.60
C VAL A 547 -21.62 10.74 -14.50
N ARG A 548 -22.81 10.73 -15.11
CA ARG A 548 -23.28 11.88 -15.89
C ARG A 548 -23.41 13.14 -15.04
N GLU A 549 -23.94 13.03 -13.83
CA GLU A 549 -24.07 14.18 -12.91
C GLU A 549 -22.69 14.76 -12.58
N SER A 550 -21.69 13.93 -12.26
CA SER A 550 -20.30 14.39 -12.02
C SER A 550 -19.67 15.02 -13.27
N LEU A 551 -19.90 14.43 -14.45
CA LEU A 551 -19.41 14.94 -15.72
C LEU A 551 -20.02 16.31 -16.05
N ILE A 552 -21.32 16.50 -15.80
CA ILE A 552 -22.02 17.78 -16.00
C ILE A 552 -21.38 18.86 -15.12
N VAL A 553 -21.15 18.57 -13.83
CA VAL A 553 -20.51 19.52 -12.89
C VAL A 553 -19.11 19.89 -13.37
N CYS A 554 -18.29 18.91 -13.77
CA CYS A 554 -16.94 19.17 -14.25
C CYS A 554 -16.93 19.99 -15.55
N TRP A 555 -17.76 19.61 -16.53
CA TRP A 555 -17.88 20.34 -17.79
C TRP A 555 -18.39 21.77 -17.57
N ASN A 556 -19.36 21.99 -16.68
CA ASN A 556 -19.86 23.34 -16.36
C ASN A 556 -18.73 24.25 -15.89
N GLY A 557 -17.87 23.75 -15.01
CA GLY A 557 -16.72 24.53 -14.53
C GLY A 557 -15.64 24.75 -15.57
N VAL A 558 -15.36 23.76 -16.43
CA VAL A 558 -14.38 23.88 -17.52
C VAL A 558 -14.83 24.85 -18.61
N LEU A 559 -16.10 24.81 -19.01
CA LEU A 559 -16.63 25.63 -20.10
C LEU A 559 -16.65 27.13 -19.78
N ARG A 560 -16.49 27.53 -18.52
CA ARG A 560 -16.34 28.92 -18.08
C ARG A 560 -14.95 29.50 -18.34
N HIS A 561 -14.00 28.68 -18.80
CA HIS A 561 -12.64 29.10 -19.15
C HIS A 561 -12.47 29.32 -20.67
N PRO A 562 -11.36 29.97 -21.11
CA PRO A 562 -11.11 30.23 -22.52
C PRO A 562 -11.25 28.99 -23.40
N VAL A 563 -11.87 29.16 -24.57
CA VAL A 563 -12.29 28.07 -25.48
C VAL A 563 -11.12 27.17 -25.86
N GLU A 564 -9.94 27.75 -26.02
CA GLU A 564 -8.70 27.09 -26.39
C GLU A 564 -8.31 26.00 -25.38
N SER A 565 -8.68 26.16 -24.10
CA SER A 565 -8.31 25.22 -23.04
C SER A 565 -9.07 23.89 -23.08
N TRP A 566 -10.23 23.83 -23.74
CA TRP A 566 -11.09 22.64 -23.74
C TRP A 566 -11.52 22.16 -25.14
N THR A 567 -11.18 22.88 -26.20
CA THR A 567 -11.59 22.55 -27.58
C THR A 567 -11.11 21.16 -28.02
N THR A 568 -9.87 20.78 -27.71
CA THR A 568 -9.32 19.45 -28.06
C THR A 568 -10.11 18.32 -27.41
N LEU A 569 -10.46 18.47 -26.13
CA LEU A 569 -11.27 17.46 -25.44
C LEU A 569 -12.70 17.44 -26.00
N LEU A 570 -13.30 18.60 -26.26
CA LEU A 570 -14.63 18.67 -26.86
C LEU A 570 -14.67 17.95 -28.20
N ALA A 571 -13.66 18.12 -29.06
CA ALA A 571 -13.58 17.40 -30.34
C ALA A 571 -13.57 15.88 -30.14
N ARG A 572 -12.86 15.36 -29.13
CA ARG A 572 -12.89 13.93 -28.76
C ARG A 572 -14.29 13.48 -28.34
N TRP A 573 -14.99 14.29 -27.57
CA TRP A 573 -16.37 14.02 -27.12
C TRP A 573 -17.37 14.03 -28.28
N LEU A 574 -17.28 15.02 -29.17
CA LEU A 574 -18.13 15.10 -30.36
C LEU A 574 -17.85 13.95 -31.35
N THR A 575 -16.60 13.51 -31.49
CA THR A 575 -16.24 12.34 -32.30
C THR A 575 -16.87 11.06 -31.74
N ALA A 576 -16.97 10.91 -30.41
CA ALA A 576 -17.66 9.77 -29.81
C ALA A 576 -19.17 9.71 -30.13
N CYS A 577 -19.79 10.85 -30.46
CA CYS A 577 -21.19 10.93 -30.90
C CYS A 577 -21.44 10.37 -32.31
N GLU A 578 -20.37 10.08 -33.08
CA GLU A 578 -20.50 9.36 -34.34
C GLU A 578 -21.06 7.94 -34.12
N ASN A 579 -20.81 7.36 -32.94
CA ASN A 579 -21.51 6.17 -32.48
C ASN A 579 -22.88 6.53 -31.87
N LEU A 580 -23.96 6.08 -32.51
CA LEU A 580 -25.35 6.34 -32.11
C LEU A 580 -25.65 5.93 -30.66
N ARG A 581 -24.96 4.92 -30.11
CA ARG A 581 -25.16 4.46 -28.72
C ARG A 581 -24.77 5.52 -27.69
N HIS A 582 -23.82 6.39 -28.01
CA HIS A 582 -23.31 7.40 -27.09
C HIS A 582 -23.81 8.82 -27.40
N ARG A 583 -24.25 9.07 -28.64
CA ARG A 583 -24.70 10.39 -29.12
C ARG A 583 -25.65 11.10 -28.15
N ASP A 584 -26.78 10.48 -27.81
CA ASP A 584 -27.77 11.15 -26.95
C ASP A 584 -27.22 11.46 -25.56
N LEU A 585 -26.48 10.52 -24.96
CA LEU A 585 -25.95 10.62 -23.61
C LEU A 585 -24.86 11.69 -23.51
N VAL A 586 -23.91 11.69 -24.44
CA VAL A 586 -22.82 12.67 -24.52
C VAL A 586 -23.36 14.07 -24.75
N LEU A 587 -24.25 14.23 -25.74
CA LEU A 587 -24.85 15.54 -26.04
C LEU A 587 -25.71 16.05 -24.87
N ARG A 588 -26.37 15.16 -24.11
CA ARG A 588 -27.11 15.53 -22.90
C ARG A 588 -26.20 16.06 -21.80
N VAL A 589 -25.02 15.44 -21.60
CA VAL A 589 -24.02 15.95 -20.65
C VAL A 589 -23.54 17.34 -21.05
N LEU A 590 -23.15 17.52 -22.32
CA LEU A 590 -22.65 18.80 -22.81
C LEU A 590 -23.70 19.92 -22.77
N SER A 591 -24.94 19.63 -23.16
CA SER A 591 -26.03 20.63 -23.13
C SER A 591 -26.44 20.98 -21.69
N ALA A 592 -26.50 20.00 -20.79
CA ALA A 592 -26.82 20.26 -19.38
C ALA A 592 -25.69 21.04 -18.68
N ALA A 593 -24.44 20.85 -19.09
CA ALA A 593 -23.31 21.59 -18.53
C ALA A 593 -23.33 23.09 -18.84
N CYS A 594 -24.13 23.56 -19.80
CA CYS A 594 -24.21 24.98 -20.18
C CYS A 594 -25.63 25.58 -20.01
N ASP A 595 -26.57 24.87 -19.38
CA ASP A 595 -27.99 25.23 -19.32
C ASP A 595 -28.25 26.61 -18.69
N THR A 596 -27.44 27.02 -17.72
CA THR A 596 -27.59 28.31 -17.02
C THR A 596 -26.88 29.49 -17.69
N ASP A 597 -26.07 29.30 -18.73
CA ASP A 597 -25.25 30.36 -19.33
C ASP A 597 -25.28 30.36 -20.87
N VAL A 598 -25.97 31.37 -21.42
CA VAL A 598 -26.14 31.58 -22.87
C VAL A 598 -24.81 31.83 -23.58
N ARG A 599 -23.86 32.53 -22.95
CA ARG A 599 -22.55 32.80 -23.56
C ARG A 599 -21.75 31.52 -23.69
N VAL A 600 -21.73 30.72 -22.62
CA VAL A 600 -21.06 29.42 -22.62
C VAL A 600 -21.68 28.48 -23.65
N SER A 601 -23.02 28.44 -23.73
CA SER A 601 -23.74 27.68 -24.75
C SER A 601 -23.36 28.10 -26.18
N GLY A 602 -23.25 29.41 -26.45
CA GLY A 602 -22.81 29.93 -27.75
C GLY A 602 -21.37 29.56 -28.08
N CYS A 603 -20.46 29.61 -27.10
CA CYS A 603 -19.06 29.17 -27.26
C CYS A 603 -18.98 27.67 -27.57
N LEU A 604 -19.73 26.83 -26.85
CA LEU A 604 -19.82 25.39 -27.08
C LEU A 604 -20.32 25.08 -28.51
N TYR A 605 -21.40 25.74 -28.93
CA TYR A 605 -21.97 25.56 -30.27
C TYR A 605 -20.99 25.99 -31.38
N ARG A 606 -20.32 27.14 -31.22
CA ARG A 606 -19.30 27.61 -32.17
C ARG A 606 -18.13 26.65 -32.29
N ALA A 607 -17.64 26.11 -31.16
CA ALA A 607 -16.59 25.10 -31.16
C ALA A 607 -17.03 23.80 -31.86
N ALA A 608 -18.29 23.38 -31.66
CA ALA A 608 -18.86 22.23 -32.36
C ALA A 608 -18.98 22.45 -33.88
N LEU A 609 -19.33 23.65 -34.32
CA LEU A 609 -19.31 24.03 -35.74
C LEU A 609 -17.89 23.93 -36.32
N HIS A 610 -16.87 24.46 -35.62
CA HIS A 610 -15.49 24.32 -36.07
C HIS A 610 -15.06 22.86 -36.21
N TRP A 611 -15.44 22.00 -35.27
CA TRP A 611 -15.20 20.55 -35.37
C TRP A 611 -15.91 19.90 -36.58
N GLN A 612 -17.15 20.29 -36.87
CA GLN A 612 -17.87 19.82 -38.06
C GLN A 612 -17.17 20.27 -39.35
N TYR A 613 -16.74 21.54 -39.43
CA TYR A 613 -16.09 22.08 -40.64
C TYR A 613 -14.70 21.49 -40.88
N ALA A 614 -14.00 21.04 -39.84
CA ALA A 614 -12.68 20.46 -39.97
C ALA A 614 -12.67 19.14 -40.76
N ASP A 615 -13.76 18.36 -40.71
CA ASP A 615 -13.94 17.15 -41.52
C ASP A 615 -15.45 16.86 -41.67
N PRO A 616 -16.09 17.44 -42.71
CA PRO A 616 -17.53 17.40 -42.88
C PRO A 616 -18.06 16.00 -43.21
N SER A 617 -19.06 15.55 -42.45
CA SER A 617 -19.84 14.34 -42.77
C SER A 617 -21.30 14.50 -42.34
N ALA A 618 -22.20 13.72 -42.95
CA ALA A 618 -23.62 13.72 -42.58
C ALA A 618 -23.83 13.47 -41.07
N THR A 619 -23.03 12.56 -40.50
CA THR A 619 -23.04 12.22 -39.07
C THR A 619 -22.66 13.42 -38.20
N ARG A 620 -21.66 14.21 -38.58
CA ARG A 620 -21.23 15.38 -37.83
C ARG A 620 -22.23 16.53 -37.93
N THR A 621 -22.76 16.77 -39.13
CA THR A 621 -23.84 17.75 -39.33
C THR A 621 -25.04 17.42 -38.46
N GLU A 622 -25.47 16.16 -38.44
CA GLU A 622 -26.58 15.75 -37.58
C GLU A 622 -26.24 15.89 -36.08
N THR A 623 -25.02 15.54 -35.67
CA THR A 623 -24.57 15.69 -34.28
C THR A 623 -24.66 17.15 -33.81
N VAL A 624 -24.20 18.11 -34.62
CA VAL A 624 -24.29 19.55 -34.33
C VAL A 624 -25.76 20.02 -34.32
N SER A 625 -26.60 19.55 -35.24
CA SER A 625 -28.03 19.87 -35.22
C SER A 625 -28.75 19.33 -33.98
N VAL A 626 -28.43 18.11 -33.53
CA VAL A 626 -28.97 17.55 -32.28
C VAL A 626 -28.48 18.34 -31.06
N LEU A 627 -27.20 18.72 -31.03
CA LEU A 627 -26.64 19.55 -29.97
C LEU A 627 -27.39 20.89 -29.86
N LEU A 628 -27.60 21.57 -30.98
CA LEU A 628 -28.34 22.84 -31.02
C LEU A 628 -29.77 22.68 -30.47
N ARG A 629 -30.49 21.64 -30.89
CA ARG A 629 -31.84 21.36 -30.36
C ARG A 629 -31.83 21.15 -28.85
N LYS A 630 -30.84 20.43 -28.31
CA LYS A 630 -30.71 20.21 -26.87
C LYS A 630 -30.35 21.49 -26.11
N ILE A 631 -29.47 22.32 -26.65
CA ILE A 631 -29.14 23.65 -26.09
C ILE A 631 -30.41 24.52 -26.04
N ASN A 632 -31.15 24.62 -27.15
CA ASN A 632 -32.40 25.38 -27.22
C ASN A 632 -33.42 24.88 -26.19
N THR A 633 -33.59 23.56 -26.09
CA THR A 633 -34.49 22.93 -25.10
C THR A 633 -34.07 23.28 -23.67
N ALA A 634 -32.78 23.20 -23.35
CA ALA A 634 -32.25 23.55 -22.03
C ALA A 634 -32.44 25.03 -21.68
N GLN A 635 -32.47 25.90 -22.69
CA GLN A 635 -32.73 27.35 -22.55
C GLN A 635 -34.22 27.70 -22.57
N GLY A 636 -35.13 26.72 -22.65
CA GLY A 636 -36.57 26.95 -22.70
C GLY A 636 -37.08 27.48 -24.06
N ILE A 637 -36.28 27.36 -25.12
CA ILE A 637 -36.66 27.74 -26.48
C ILE A 637 -37.32 26.53 -27.14
N GLU A 638 -38.65 26.47 -27.11
CA GLU A 638 -39.40 25.42 -27.80
C GLU A 638 -39.19 25.52 -29.32
N SER A 639 -38.83 24.39 -29.94
CA SER A 639 -38.82 24.28 -31.39
C SER A 639 -40.26 24.16 -31.87
N TYR A 640 -40.81 25.23 -32.43
CA TYR A 640 -42.08 25.14 -33.15
C TYR A 640 -41.97 24.05 -34.22
N PRO A 641 -42.88 23.07 -34.27
CA PRO A 641 -42.99 22.21 -35.43
C PRO A 641 -43.28 23.15 -36.61
N LEU A 642 -42.46 23.10 -37.66
CA LEU A 642 -42.82 23.70 -38.94
C LEU A 642 -44.23 23.21 -39.28
N ALA A 643 -45.18 24.14 -39.28
CA ALA A 643 -46.50 23.92 -39.83
C ALA A 643 -46.29 23.42 -41.27
N VAL A 644 -46.73 22.19 -41.53
CA VAL A 644 -46.76 21.57 -42.86
C VAL A 644 -47.66 22.39 -43.77
#